data_AF-A0A2N2ILF7-F1
#
_entry.id   AF-A0A2N2ILF7-F1
#
_cell.length_a   1.000
_cell.length_b   1.000
_cell.length_c   1.000
_cell.angle_alpha   90.00
_cell.angle_beta   90.00
_cell.angle_gamma   90.00
#
_symmetry.space_group_name_H-M   'P 1'
#
loop_
_entity.id
_entity.type
_entity.pdbx_description
1 polymer ?
#
loop_
_entity_poly.entity_id
_entity_poly.type
_entity_poly.pdbx_seq_one_letter_code
_entity_poly.pdbx_strand_id
1 'polypeptide(L)'
;MNSRHPIHRIFLIAAVLGAWCIPGGAWGQNVNKVRQIRVEKANGKTVLSIPGTVSVNFTAFAVSSPPQIVVELASTWFEDTATPIEVDDWTVSSVALSNHGKTGQTKGRVTVFLARKAAYKVVNRGLTVELILTPEQAPPPSTEEASNRLEQLKKQAAEMEKRIQDAQAAADLLRRESEKLQQESQKQRTVLNESGRTKDSLSREQQEARRQLKQLTESRDAIAAEMKTLQGQLVAARENEEKARARLSEIQTLTRTMEAQREKSRIELEKTNLELKDEMARRKQIEREIETAKAEIDQLRKLSRTESQNGRKLTREAGERLAQLEKSLNVSEQRLKSTQSQVQTMEARRAEILRQLTEEEQKLKTLRTNAELENRRLTAEITDLRNQARELQSQKAQLQKETGELTTRRNQLHEAIERERQLQASLEAARKKSEELQKKAARLAAEEQEKASVIEKHRRSIESLLTREKDELSMIKVNKTREQESLAQLKSARSEHQKLLAQEESRKTQLERDGQRRELARLKERQQQREQEIARLEKQAARWEKAARDGEAEIKTLGTRVARAKSELEEARTQYDAASQELIQISQARDETRGQLRELTARLEGISRQTAAEKRRLSQLTGQLTQREKQLKETERKLESNRTSLETLERKQAVKE
;
A
#
# COMPACT_ATOMS: atom_id res chain seq x y z
N MET A 1 59.50 -85.67 -24.26
CA MET A 1 60.92 -85.32 -24.52
C MET A 1 60.91 -84.09 -25.41
N ASN A 2 60.83 -82.90 -24.83
CA ASN A 2 61.93 -82.02 -24.39
C ASN A 2 62.73 -81.38 -25.53
N SER A 3 62.76 -80.04 -25.46
CA SER A 3 63.88 -79.13 -25.74
C SER A 3 64.15 -78.74 -27.19
N ARG A 4 64.57 -77.51 -27.53
CA ARG A 4 64.78 -76.21 -26.84
C ARG A 4 65.12 -75.19 -27.97
N HIS A 5 64.64 -73.94 -27.87
CA HIS A 5 65.15 -72.73 -28.55
C HIS A 5 66.59 -72.38 -28.06
N PRO A 6 67.44 -71.52 -28.72
CA PRO A 6 67.21 -70.07 -29.02
C PRO A 6 67.88 -69.52 -30.31
N ILE A 7 67.43 -68.45 -30.99
CA ILE A 7 67.52 -66.98 -30.75
C ILE A 7 68.94 -66.41 -30.47
N HIS A 8 69.58 -65.71 -31.44
CA HIS A 8 69.78 -64.23 -31.48
C HIS A 8 70.99 -63.73 -32.32
N ARG A 9 70.73 -62.63 -33.07
CA ARG A 9 71.59 -61.46 -33.40
C ARG A 9 72.66 -61.62 -34.50
N ILE A 10 73.00 -60.63 -35.34
CA ILE A 10 72.49 -59.34 -35.89
C ILE A 10 73.74 -58.68 -36.55
N PHE A 11 73.55 -57.79 -37.55
CA PHE A 11 74.47 -56.79 -38.15
C PHE A 11 75.29 -57.19 -39.41
N LEU A 12 75.45 -56.39 -40.48
CA LEU A 12 75.03 -55.01 -40.89
C LEU A 12 75.48 -54.76 -42.37
N ILE A 13 74.87 -53.78 -43.06
CA ILE A 13 75.33 -52.96 -44.24
C ILE A 13 75.24 -53.49 -45.70
N ALA A 14 74.17 -53.03 -46.36
CA ALA A 14 74.08 -52.12 -47.53
C ALA A 14 74.98 -52.21 -48.80
N ALA A 15 74.24 -52.26 -49.92
CA ALA A 15 74.39 -51.54 -51.20
C ALA A 15 75.33 -52.11 -52.29
N VAL A 16 74.75 -52.52 -53.43
CA VAL A 16 74.70 -51.74 -54.70
C VAL A 16 74.13 -52.59 -55.87
N LEU A 17 73.06 -52.05 -56.49
CA LEU A 17 72.61 -52.10 -57.89
C LEU A 17 72.39 -53.43 -58.66
N GLY A 18 71.16 -53.58 -59.19
CA GLY A 18 70.97 -54.03 -60.58
C GLY A 18 69.79 -54.97 -60.86
N ALA A 19 68.69 -54.42 -61.37
CA ALA A 19 67.69 -55.04 -62.27
C ALA A 19 66.92 -56.29 -61.73
N TRP A 20 65.64 -56.20 -61.37
CA TRP A 20 64.51 -56.01 -62.28
C TRP A 20 63.38 -55.21 -61.63
N CYS A 21 63.24 -53.94 -62.00
CA CYS A 21 61.96 -53.25 -61.90
C CYS A 21 61.13 -53.62 -63.13
N ILE A 22 60.15 -54.50 -62.97
CA ILE A 22 59.00 -54.53 -63.88
C ILE A 22 58.11 -53.36 -63.44
N PRO A 23 58.00 -52.26 -64.18
CA PRO A 23 56.91 -51.32 -63.96
C PRO A 23 55.64 -52.09 -64.30
N GLY A 24 54.89 -52.50 -63.28
CA GLY A 24 53.49 -52.87 -63.45
C GLY A 24 52.79 -51.65 -64.02
N GLY A 25 52.69 -51.60 -65.34
CA GLY A 25 51.95 -50.59 -66.07
C GLY A 25 50.49 -50.73 -65.68
N ALA A 26 50.09 -50.06 -64.60
CA ALA A 26 48.72 -49.74 -64.28
C ALA A 26 48.24 -48.67 -65.28
N TRP A 27 48.17 -49.05 -66.56
CA TRP A 27 47.37 -48.37 -67.58
C TRP A 27 45.90 -48.77 -67.44
N GLY A 28 45.45 -49.02 -66.21
CA GLY A 28 44.04 -48.99 -65.87
C GLY A 28 43.69 -47.53 -65.74
N GLN A 29 43.08 -46.95 -66.77
CA GLN A 29 42.45 -45.63 -66.64
C GLN A 29 41.63 -45.64 -65.35
N ASN A 30 41.83 -44.63 -64.49
CA ASN A 30 41.04 -44.42 -63.28
C ASN A 30 39.60 -44.08 -63.68
N VAL A 31 38.85 -45.11 -64.08
CA VAL A 31 37.44 -45.02 -64.43
C VAL A 31 36.67 -44.89 -63.11
N ASN A 32 35.89 -43.82 -63.01
CA ASN A 32 34.96 -43.60 -61.93
C ASN A 32 33.87 -44.67 -61.97
N LYS A 33 33.79 -45.51 -60.94
CA LYS A 33 32.77 -46.55 -60.84
C LYS A 33 31.60 -46.06 -60.00
N VAL A 34 30.40 -46.10 -60.56
CA VAL A 34 29.16 -45.77 -59.85
C VAL A 34 28.35 -47.05 -59.69
N ARG A 35 28.15 -47.46 -58.43
CA ARG A 35 27.43 -48.69 -58.09
C ARG A 35 25.92 -48.51 -57.97
N GLN A 36 25.51 -47.39 -57.39
CA GLN A 36 24.13 -47.12 -57.06
C GLN A 36 23.90 -45.62 -57.10
N ILE A 37 22.74 -45.21 -57.59
CA ILE A 37 22.26 -43.84 -57.51
C ILE A 37 21.14 -43.78 -56.48
N ARG A 38 21.09 -42.70 -55.70
CA ARG A 38 20.05 -42.47 -54.70
C ARG A 38 19.17 -41.32 -55.13
N VAL A 39 17.87 -41.50 -55.00
CA VAL A 39 16.86 -40.46 -55.24
C VAL A 39 16.23 -40.14 -53.90
N GLU A 40 16.35 -38.90 -53.44
CA GLU A 40 15.79 -38.44 -52.17
C GLU A 40 14.87 -37.25 -52.39
N LYS A 41 13.76 -37.21 -51.65
CA LYS A 41 12.83 -36.09 -51.66
C LYS A 41 13.01 -35.28 -50.40
N ALA A 42 13.45 -34.03 -50.54
CA ALA A 42 13.70 -33.15 -49.41
C ALA A 42 13.18 -31.74 -49.71
N ASN A 43 12.37 -31.17 -48.81
CA ASN A 43 11.90 -29.78 -48.89
C ASN A 43 11.22 -29.41 -50.23
N GLY A 44 10.43 -30.33 -50.79
CA GLY A 44 9.75 -30.13 -52.08
C GLY A 44 10.67 -30.20 -53.29
N LYS A 45 11.92 -30.63 -53.12
CA LYS A 45 12.90 -30.87 -54.20
C LYS A 45 13.21 -32.35 -54.32
N THR A 46 13.56 -32.78 -55.53
CA THR A 46 14.09 -34.12 -55.79
C THR A 46 15.60 -34.02 -55.93
N VAL A 47 16.36 -34.74 -55.11
CA VAL A 47 17.82 -34.76 -55.10
C VAL A 47 18.28 -36.12 -55.59
N LEU A 48 18.99 -36.13 -56.70
CA LEU A 48 19.62 -37.32 -57.27
C LEU A 48 21.10 -37.32 -56.93
N SER A 49 21.52 -38.24 -56.08
CA SER A 49 22.89 -38.39 -55.61
C SER A 49 23.60 -39.52 -56.35
N ILE A 50 24.68 -39.18 -57.05
CA ILE A 50 25.47 -40.08 -57.89
C ILE A 50 26.86 -40.25 -57.24
N PRO A 51 27.03 -41.22 -56.33
CA PRO A 51 28.31 -41.48 -55.67
C PRO A 51 29.31 -42.16 -56.61
N GLY A 52 30.49 -41.57 -56.76
CA GLY A 52 31.61 -42.12 -57.51
C GLY A 52 32.78 -42.56 -56.63
N THR A 53 33.73 -43.30 -57.22
CA THR A 53 35.03 -43.65 -56.60
C THR A 53 36.06 -42.53 -56.72
N VAL A 54 35.91 -41.64 -57.70
CA VAL A 54 36.75 -40.46 -57.91
C VAL A 54 35.89 -39.25 -58.28
N SER A 55 36.39 -38.04 -58.04
CA SER A 55 35.69 -36.83 -58.47
C SER A 55 35.71 -36.74 -60.00
N VAL A 56 34.58 -36.35 -60.60
CA VAL A 56 34.41 -36.32 -62.06
C VAL A 56 33.91 -34.97 -62.54
N ASN A 57 34.36 -34.59 -63.73
CA ASN A 57 33.78 -33.48 -64.47
C ASN A 57 32.44 -33.91 -65.08
N PHE A 58 31.47 -33.00 -65.08
CA PHE A 58 30.14 -33.27 -65.61
C PHE A 58 29.65 -32.17 -66.55
N THR A 59 28.69 -32.51 -67.39
CA THR A 59 27.94 -31.58 -68.23
C THR A 59 26.46 -31.90 -68.10
N ALA A 60 25.62 -30.91 -67.83
CA ALA A 60 24.19 -31.11 -67.62
C ALA A 60 23.36 -30.16 -68.47
N PHE A 61 22.37 -30.69 -69.19
CA PHE A 61 21.48 -29.92 -70.05
C PHE A 61 20.05 -30.48 -70.02
N ALA A 62 19.08 -29.59 -70.19
CA ALA A 62 17.67 -29.95 -70.30
C ALA A 62 17.27 -30.18 -71.77
N VAL A 63 16.39 -31.14 -72.00
CA VAL A 63 15.78 -31.47 -73.30
C VAL A 63 14.26 -31.34 -73.13
N SER A 64 13.58 -30.69 -74.07
CA SER A 64 12.19 -30.26 -73.91
C SER A 64 11.13 -31.26 -74.41
N SER A 65 11.48 -32.27 -75.21
CA SER A 65 10.51 -33.21 -75.80
C SER A 65 11.12 -34.60 -76.04
N PRO A 66 10.88 -35.59 -75.17
CA PRO A 66 10.19 -35.49 -73.87
C PRO A 66 10.98 -34.63 -72.87
N PRO A 67 10.33 -34.00 -71.87
CA PRO A 67 11.01 -33.21 -70.86
C PRO A 67 11.93 -34.10 -70.03
N GLN A 68 13.23 -33.87 -70.13
CA GLN A 68 14.25 -34.65 -69.43
C GLN A 68 15.49 -33.80 -69.15
N ILE A 69 16.26 -34.19 -68.14
CA ILE A 69 17.57 -33.60 -67.84
C ILE A 69 18.62 -34.68 -68.05
N VAL A 70 19.62 -34.36 -68.84
CA VAL A 70 20.73 -35.27 -69.15
C VAL A 70 21.96 -34.77 -68.44
N VAL A 71 22.57 -35.63 -67.63
CA VAL A 71 23.85 -35.39 -66.96
C VAL A 71 24.87 -36.38 -67.50
N GLU A 72 25.90 -35.86 -68.16
CA GLU A 72 27.03 -36.64 -68.64
C GLU A 72 28.21 -36.51 -67.67
N LEU A 73 28.77 -37.65 -67.27
CA LEU A 73 29.91 -37.77 -66.36
C LEU A 73 31.12 -38.29 -67.13
N ALA A 74 32.23 -37.56 -67.09
CA ALA A 74 33.47 -37.95 -67.73
C ALA A 74 34.09 -39.18 -67.04
N SER A 75 34.71 -40.07 -67.82
CA SER A 75 35.45 -41.25 -67.35
C SER A 75 34.66 -42.11 -66.36
N THR A 76 33.33 -42.22 -66.53
CA THR A 76 32.43 -42.89 -65.58
C THR A 76 31.83 -44.16 -66.18
N TRP A 77 31.71 -45.19 -65.34
CA TRP A 77 31.08 -46.46 -65.66
C TRP A 77 30.04 -46.82 -64.58
N PHE A 78 28.79 -46.98 -65.00
CA PHE A 78 27.71 -47.51 -64.16
C PHE A 78 27.77 -49.03 -64.17
N GLU A 79 27.86 -49.66 -63.00
CA GLU A 79 27.90 -51.13 -62.87
C GLU A 79 26.52 -51.77 -63.11
N ASP A 80 25.43 -51.04 -62.88
CA ASP A 80 24.04 -51.51 -63.04
C ASP A 80 23.24 -50.55 -63.93
N THR A 81 23.07 -50.91 -65.21
CA THR A 81 22.37 -50.09 -66.24
C THR A 81 21.12 -50.76 -66.80
N ALA A 82 20.70 -51.91 -66.27
CA ALA A 82 19.76 -52.78 -66.98
C ALA A 82 18.29 -52.30 -66.91
N THR A 83 17.92 -51.47 -65.93
CA THR A 83 16.53 -51.01 -65.76
C THR A 83 16.47 -49.53 -65.34
N PRO A 84 15.62 -48.71 -65.98
CA PRO A 84 15.27 -47.38 -65.47
C PRO A 84 14.77 -47.48 -64.02
N ILE A 85 15.22 -46.56 -63.18
CA ILE A 85 14.77 -46.42 -61.80
C ILE A 85 13.46 -45.62 -61.85
N GLU A 86 12.34 -46.27 -61.56
CA GLU A 86 11.05 -45.57 -61.40
C GLU A 86 11.07 -44.75 -60.11
N VAL A 87 10.84 -43.44 -60.24
CA VAL A 87 10.80 -42.51 -59.10
C VAL A 87 9.37 -42.13 -58.76
N ASP A 88 8.53 -41.95 -59.80
CA ASP A 88 7.12 -41.56 -59.73
C ASP A 88 6.84 -40.48 -58.67
N ASP A 89 7.69 -39.44 -58.67
CA ASP A 89 7.48 -38.27 -57.83
C ASP A 89 6.82 -37.12 -58.62
N TRP A 90 6.43 -36.07 -57.91
CA TRP A 90 5.76 -34.91 -58.51
C TRP A 90 6.55 -34.22 -59.64
N THR A 91 7.87 -34.34 -59.61
CA THR A 91 8.84 -33.66 -60.48
C THR A 91 9.48 -34.61 -61.50
N VAL A 92 9.80 -35.85 -61.09
CA VAL A 92 10.58 -36.86 -61.80
C VAL A 92 9.74 -38.12 -61.97
N SER A 93 9.61 -38.59 -63.21
CA SER A 93 8.94 -39.87 -63.50
C SER A 93 9.90 -41.05 -63.34
N SER A 94 11.08 -40.98 -63.97
CA SER A 94 12.07 -42.06 -63.92
C SER A 94 13.49 -41.56 -64.18
N VAL A 95 14.49 -42.37 -63.84
CA VAL A 95 15.92 -42.11 -64.07
C VAL A 95 16.52 -43.29 -64.82
N ALA A 96 17.04 -43.06 -66.02
CA ALA A 96 17.73 -44.06 -66.83
C ALA A 96 19.24 -43.83 -66.84
N LEU A 97 20.00 -44.92 -66.77
CA LEU A 97 21.46 -44.93 -66.76
C LEU A 97 21.99 -45.61 -68.00
N SER A 98 23.01 -45.01 -68.61
CA SER A 98 23.64 -45.57 -69.81
C SER A 98 25.13 -45.28 -69.81
N ASN A 99 25.91 -46.25 -70.28
CA ASN A 99 27.34 -46.08 -70.52
C ASN A 99 27.55 -45.84 -72.02
N HIS A 100 28.29 -44.79 -72.37
CA HIS A 100 28.62 -44.43 -73.75
C HIS A 100 30.15 -44.33 -73.91
N GLY A 101 30.67 -44.64 -75.10
CA GLY A 101 32.10 -44.45 -75.42
C GLY A 101 32.78 -45.70 -76.00
N LYS A 102 33.93 -45.48 -76.64
CA LYS A 102 34.84 -46.54 -77.12
C LYS A 102 35.87 -46.86 -76.02
N THR A 103 36.51 -48.02 -76.10
CA THR A 103 37.60 -48.45 -75.19
C THR A 103 38.60 -47.29 -74.97
N GLY A 104 38.65 -46.77 -73.74
CA GLY A 104 39.54 -45.67 -73.36
C GLY A 104 38.88 -44.31 -73.10
N GLN A 105 37.59 -44.12 -73.43
CA GLN A 105 36.84 -42.90 -73.11
C GLN A 105 35.39 -43.24 -72.73
N THR A 106 35.20 -43.83 -71.57
CA THR A 106 33.85 -44.15 -71.04
C THR A 106 33.19 -42.90 -70.46
N LYS A 107 32.01 -42.55 -70.95
CA LYS A 107 31.13 -41.52 -70.41
C LYS A 107 29.90 -42.19 -69.81
N GLY A 108 29.62 -41.89 -68.55
CA GLY A 108 28.35 -42.27 -67.94
C GLY A 108 27.31 -41.20 -68.25
N ARG A 109 26.14 -41.57 -68.76
CA ARG A 109 25.00 -40.67 -68.94
C ARG A 109 23.85 -41.05 -68.00
N VAL A 110 23.37 -40.07 -67.26
CA VAL A 110 22.16 -40.13 -66.44
C VAL A 110 21.08 -39.30 -67.11
N THR A 111 19.98 -39.94 -67.47
CA THR A 111 18.81 -39.30 -68.07
C THR A 111 17.68 -39.30 -67.06
N VAL A 112 17.28 -38.11 -66.60
CA VAL A 112 16.15 -37.94 -65.68
C VAL A 112 14.94 -37.50 -66.45
N PHE A 113 13.93 -38.37 -66.56
CA PHE A 113 12.65 -38.04 -67.16
C PHE A 113 11.80 -37.25 -66.17
N LEU A 114 11.33 -36.09 -66.61
CA LEU A 114 10.55 -35.19 -65.77
C LEU A 114 9.06 -35.47 -65.94
N ALA A 115 8.34 -35.62 -64.83
CA ALA A 115 6.88 -35.64 -64.82
C ALA A 115 6.31 -34.24 -65.07
N ARG A 116 7.04 -33.20 -64.64
CA ARG A 116 6.67 -31.78 -64.79
C ARG A 116 7.91 -30.91 -64.97
N LYS A 117 7.70 -29.70 -65.51
CA LYS A 117 8.78 -28.73 -65.71
C LYS A 117 9.42 -28.35 -64.37
N ALA A 118 10.75 -28.40 -64.34
CA ALA A 118 11.53 -28.19 -63.12
C ALA A 118 12.83 -27.43 -63.43
N ALA A 119 13.22 -26.54 -62.51
CA ALA A 119 14.55 -25.96 -62.51
C ALA A 119 15.56 -26.98 -61.97
N TYR A 120 16.78 -26.99 -62.49
CA TYR A 120 17.81 -27.93 -62.07
C TYR A 120 19.10 -27.23 -61.65
N LYS A 121 19.79 -27.83 -60.69
CA LYS A 121 21.11 -27.42 -60.24
C LYS A 121 21.96 -28.66 -60.00
N VAL A 122 23.11 -28.75 -60.66
CA VAL A 122 24.08 -29.82 -60.41
C VAL A 122 25.21 -29.30 -59.55
N VAL A 123 25.53 -30.00 -58.47
CA VAL A 123 26.61 -29.66 -57.55
C VAL A 123 27.51 -30.87 -57.33
N ASN A 124 28.82 -30.63 -57.21
CA ASN A 124 29.77 -31.65 -56.81
C ASN A 124 29.99 -31.56 -55.29
N ARG A 125 29.83 -32.66 -54.58
CA ARG A 125 30.08 -32.77 -53.14
C ARG A 125 31.09 -33.89 -52.89
N GLY A 126 32.37 -33.54 -53.01
CA GLY A 126 33.49 -34.47 -52.86
C GLY A 126 33.55 -35.48 -54.01
N LEU A 127 33.11 -36.71 -53.73
CA LEU A 127 33.05 -37.81 -54.69
C LEU A 127 31.63 -38.05 -55.23
N THR A 128 30.65 -37.24 -54.81
CA THR A 128 29.25 -37.40 -55.19
C THR A 128 28.80 -36.22 -56.05
N VAL A 129 28.23 -36.51 -57.21
CA VAL A 129 27.53 -35.51 -58.02
C VAL A 129 26.06 -35.51 -57.62
N GLU A 130 25.54 -34.38 -57.17
CA GLU A 130 24.12 -34.22 -56.82
C GLU A 130 23.41 -33.37 -57.87
N LEU A 131 22.31 -33.89 -58.42
CA LEU A 131 21.38 -33.14 -59.26
C LEU A 131 20.14 -32.80 -58.42
N ILE A 132 19.94 -31.52 -58.15
CA ILE A 132 18.82 -30.98 -57.37
C ILE A 132 17.78 -30.43 -58.34
N LEU A 133 16.58 -30.97 -58.27
CA LEU A 133 15.43 -30.62 -59.09
C LEU A 133 14.40 -29.90 -58.25
N THR A 134 14.05 -28.68 -58.66
CA THR A 134 13.04 -27.86 -58.00
C THR A 134 11.85 -27.71 -58.94
N PRO A 135 10.68 -28.28 -58.63
CA PRO A 135 9.51 -28.16 -59.49
C PRO A 135 9.07 -26.70 -59.61
N GLU A 136 8.66 -26.26 -60.80
CA GLU A 136 8.14 -24.89 -61.00
C GLU A 136 6.78 -24.69 -60.29
N GLN A 137 6.05 -25.78 -60.02
CA GLN A 137 4.78 -25.77 -59.31
C GLN A 137 4.86 -26.60 -58.04
N ALA A 138 4.47 -26.01 -56.90
CA ALA A 138 4.43 -26.71 -55.62
C ALA A 138 3.48 -27.92 -55.68
N PRO A 139 3.87 -29.06 -55.09
CA PRO A 139 2.95 -30.19 -54.97
C PRO A 139 1.77 -29.77 -54.11
N PRO A 140 0.55 -30.11 -54.51
CA PRO A 140 -0.62 -29.71 -53.75
C PRO A 140 -0.75 -30.53 -52.45
N PRO A 141 -1.30 -29.93 -51.37
CA PRO A 141 -1.45 -30.61 -50.09
C PRO A 141 -2.54 -31.68 -50.14
N SER A 142 -2.44 -32.65 -49.25
CA SER A 142 -3.39 -33.74 -49.13
C SER A 142 -4.62 -33.40 -48.29
N THR A 143 -5.60 -34.31 -48.29
CA THR A 143 -6.94 -34.11 -47.71
C THR A 143 -6.95 -34.15 -46.19
N GLU A 144 -6.07 -34.96 -45.62
CA GLU A 144 -5.91 -35.11 -44.18
C GLU A 144 -4.99 -34.02 -43.60
N GLU A 145 -3.94 -33.61 -44.33
CA GLU A 145 -3.12 -32.45 -43.95
C GLU A 145 -3.92 -31.17 -43.99
N ALA A 146 -4.73 -30.97 -45.02
CA ALA A 146 -5.51 -29.75 -45.16
C ALA A 146 -6.64 -29.62 -44.14
N SER A 147 -7.27 -30.73 -43.74
CA SER A 147 -8.31 -30.73 -42.68
C SER A 147 -7.73 -30.50 -41.29
N ASN A 148 -6.60 -31.14 -40.95
CA ASN A 148 -5.92 -30.91 -39.67
C ASN A 148 -5.32 -29.50 -39.59
N ARG A 149 -4.76 -28.99 -40.70
CA ARG A 149 -4.26 -27.62 -40.81
C ARG A 149 -5.39 -26.61 -40.69
N LEU A 150 -6.56 -26.89 -41.27
CA LEU A 150 -7.74 -26.06 -41.08
C LEU A 150 -8.20 -26.01 -39.62
N GLU A 151 -8.25 -27.16 -38.94
CA GLU A 151 -8.71 -27.24 -37.56
C GLU A 151 -7.77 -26.53 -36.57
N GLN A 152 -6.45 -26.64 -36.81
CA GLN A 152 -5.45 -25.92 -36.03
C GLN A 152 -5.52 -24.41 -36.23
N LEU A 153 -5.60 -23.98 -37.48
CA LEU A 153 -5.72 -22.57 -37.81
C LEU A 153 -7.02 -21.96 -37.22
N LYS A 154 -8.11 -22.75 -37.13
CA LYS A 154 -9.35 -22.32 -36.45
C LYS A 154 -9.15 -22.14 -34.95
N LYS A 155 -8.43 -23.06 -34.28
CA LYS A 155 -8.12 -22.93 -32.85
C LYS A 155 -7.22 -21.74 -32.56
N GLN A 156 -6.20 -21.52 -33.40
CA GLN A 156 -5.30 -20.36 -33.28
C GLN A 156 -6.04 -19.03 -33.50
N ALA A 157 -6.95 -18.95 -34.49
CA ALA A 157 -7.74 -17.76 -34.73
C ALA A 157 -8.66 -17.41 -33.55
N ALA A 158 -9.39 -18.39 -32.99
CA ALA A 158 -10.27 -18.17 -31.83
C ALA A 158 -9.48 -17.72 -30.57
N GLU A 159 -8.26 -18.22 -30.42
CA GLU A 159 -7.39 -17.91 -29.29
C GLU A 159 -6.74 -16.52 -29.42
N MET A 160 -6.37 -16.13 -30.64
CA MET A 160 -5.92 -14.78 -30.99
C MET A 160 -7.02 -13.73 -30.83
N GLU A 161 -8.25 -14.07 -31.22
CA GLU A 161 -9.42 -13.19 -31.04
C GLU A 161 -9.67 -12.89 -29.55
N LYS A 162 -9.50 -13.89 -28.69
CA LYS A 162 -9.55 -13.72 -27.23
C LYS A 162 -8.42 -12.82 -26.71
N ARG A 163 -7.18 -12.99 -27.21
CA ARG A 163 -6.04 -12.11 -26.86
C ARG A 163 -6.27 -10.67 -27.26
N ILE A 164 -6.90 -10.42 -28.40
CA ILE A 164 -7.25 -9.07 -28.86
C ILE A 164 -8.30 -8.44 -27.95
N GLN A 165 -9.34 -9.18 -27.55
CA GLN A 165 -10.34 -8.68 -26.60
C GLN A 165 -9.72 -8.34 -25.25
N ASP A 166 -8.84 -9.20 -24.72
CA ASP A 166 -8.14 -8.96 -23.46
C ASP A 166 -7.19 -7.74 -23.57
N ALA A 167 -6.47 -7.61 -24.69
CA ALA A 167 -5.60 -6.46 -24.96
C ALA A 167 -6.38 -5.15 -25.16
N GLN A 168 -7.56 -5.20 -25.79
CA GLN A 168 -8.46 -4.06 -25.95
C GLN A 168 -9.02 -3.60 -24.60
N ALA A 169 -9.48 -4.53 -23.77
CA ALA A 169 -9.95 -4.22 -22.43
C ALA A 169 -8.84 -3.61 -21.56
N ALA A 170 -7.62 -4.14 -21.65
CA ALA A 170 -6.45 -3.59 -20.96
C ALA A 170 -6.06 -2.19 -21.45
N ALA A 171 -6.08 -1.97 -22.77
CA ALA A 171 -5.77 -0.68 -23.37
C ALA A 171 -6.81 0.39 -23.00
N ASP A 172 -8.11 0.05 -22.99
CA ASP A 172 -9.18 0.97 -22.63
C ASP A 172 -9.16 1.33 -21.13
N LEU A 173 -8.84 0.37 -20.27
CA LEU A 173 -8.61 0.62 -18.84
C LEU A 173 -7.44 1.58 -18.63
N LEU A 174 -6.30 1.33 -19.27
CA LEU A 174 -5.12 2.20 -19.20
C LEU A 174 -5.39 3.59 -19.77
N ARG A 175 -6.22 3.71 -20.81
CA ARG A 175 -6.60 5.01 -21.39
C ARG A 175 -7.40 5.84 -20.39
N ARG A 176 -8.42 5.26 -19.78
CA ARG A 176 -9.23 5.89 -18.72
C ARG A 176 -8.40 6.28 -17.50
N GLU A 177 -7.45 5.45 -17.12
CA GLU A 177 -6.56 5.70 -15.99
C GLU A 177 -5.53 6.80 -16.30
N SER A 178 -5.00 6.83 -17.53
CA SER A 178 -4.12 7.91 -18.02
C SER A 178 -4.85 9.25 -18.11
N GLU A 179 -6.13 9.25 -18.50
CA GLU A 179 -6.99 10.44 -18.54
C GLU A 179 -7.28 10.96 -17.14
N LYS A 180 -7.56 10.06 -16.17
CA LYS A 180 -7.71 10.41 -14.75
C LYS A 180 -6.42 11.00 -14.18
N LEU A 181 -5.27 10.38 -14.44
CA LEU A 181 -3.96 10.89 -14.01
C LEU A 181 -3.60 12.22 -14.69
N GLN A 182 -3.97 12.42 -15.96
CA GLN A 182 -3.79 13.72 -16.62
C GLN A 182 -4.68 14.80 -15.99
N GLN A 183 -5.94 14.51 -15.69
CA GLN A 183 -6.84 15.44 -15.00
C GLN A 183 -6.36 15.74 -13.57
N GLU A 184 -5.90 14.73 -12.83
CA GLU A 184 -5.30 14.92 -11.50
C GLU A 184 -4.01 15.73 -11.58
N SER A 185 -3.13 15.47 -12.55
CA SER A 185 -1.90 16.26 -12.72
C SER A 185 -2.18 17.68 -13.21
N GLN A 186 -3.24 17.91 -13.99
CA GLN A 186 -3.68 19.26 -14.38
C GLN A 186 -4.23 20.02 -13.16
N LYS A 187 -5.06 19.37 -12.33
CA LYS A 187 -5.55 19.90 -11.05
C LYS A 187 -4.40 20.15 -10.06
N GLN A 188 -3.38 19.29 -10.04
CA GLN A 188 -2.19 19.48 -9.22
C GLN A 188 -1.23 20.52 -9.80
N ARG A 189 -1.11 20.66 -11.12
CA ARG A 189 -0.32 21.74 -11.76
C ARG A 189 -0.88 23.12 -11.43
N THR A 190 -2.19 23.26 -11.27
CA THR A 190 -2.79 24.51 -10.76
C THR A 190 -2.51 24.75 -9.28
N VAL A 191 -2.13 23.71 -8.51
CA VAL A 191 -1.83 23.78 -7.07
C VAL A 191 -0.31 23.83 -6.78
N LEU A 192 0.55 23.33 -7.69
CA LEU A 192 2.00 23.13 -7.51
C LEU A 192 2.89 24.13 -8.28
N ASN A 193 2.37 25.29 -8.68
CA ASN A 193 3.19 26.36 -9.26
C ASN A 193 4.20 26.98 -8.27
N GLU A 194 4.32 26.46 -7.03
CA GLU A 194 5.23 26.93 -5.99
C GLU A 194 6.37 25.96 -5.61
N SER A 195 6.49 24.75 -6.19
CA SER A 195 7.55 23.80 -5.80
C SER A 195 8.25 23.14 -7.00
N GLY A 196 9.46 23.61 -7.32
CA GLY A 196 10.24 23.20 -8.51
C GLY A 196 10.90 21.82 -8.46
N ARG A 197 10.82 21.07 -7.35
CA ARG A 197 11.52 19.76 -7.21
C ARG A 197 10.67 18.54 -7.55
N THR A 198 9.35 18.64 -7.58
CA THR A 198 8.44 17.52 -7.89
C THR A 198 8.11 17.39 -9.38
N LYS A 199 8.47 18.37 -10.20
CA LYS A 199 8.16 18.42 -11.63
C LYS A 199 8.96 17.37 -12.44
N ASP A 200 10.19 17.09 -12.02
CA ASP A 200 11.08 16.18 -12.73
C ASP A 200 10.77 14.70 -12.46
N SER A 201 10.33 14.32 -11.26
CA SER A 201 9.93 12.94 -10.95
C SER A 201 8.62 12.56 -11.65
N LEU A 202 7.62 13.44 -11.58
CA LEU A 202 6.30 13.26 -12.20
C LEU A 202 6.40 13.25 -13.74
N SER A 203 7.33 14.02 -14.31
CA SER A 203 7.63 13.99 -15.74
C SER A 203 8.29 12.68 -16.17
N ARG A 204 9.17 12.09 -15.35
CA ARG A 204 9.81 10.79 -15.66
C ARG A 204 8.80 9.64 -15.62
N GLU A 205 7.94 9.61 -14.61
CA GLU A 205 6.85 8.63 -14.50
C GLU A 205 5.85 8.75 -15.67
N GLN A 206 5.45 9.97 -16.05
CA GLN A 206 4.61 10.17 -17.24
C GLN A 206 5.28 9.68 -18.53
N GLN A 207 6.61 9.83 -18.64
CA GLN A 207 7.36 9.37 -19.80
C GLN A 207 7.46 7.84 -19.85
N GLU A 208 7.61 7.18 -18.70
CA GLU A 208 7.60 5.72 -18.59
C GLU A 208 6.21 5.12 -18.88
N ALA A 209 5.14 5.71 -18.33
CA ALA A 209 3.76 5.31 -18.64
C ALA A 209 3.46 5.44 -20.14
N ARG A 210 3.92 6.51 -20.79
CA ARG A 210 3.78 6.69 -22.25
C ARG A 210 4.58 5.67 -23.04
N ARG A 211 5.79 5.29 -22.59
CA ARG A 211 6.59 4.23 -23.23
C ARG A 211 5.90 2.88 -23.13
N GLN A 212 5.33 2.54 -21.98
CA GLN A 212 4.56 1.31 -21.78
C GLN A 212 3.30 1.27 -22.65
N LEU A 213 2.56 2.39 -22.73
CA LEU A 213 1.36 2.50 -23.57
C LEU A 213 1.71 2.38 -25.06
N LYS A 214 2.86 2.92 -25.48
CA LYS A 214 3.40 2.77 -26.83
C LYS A 214 3.79 1.32 -27.13
N GLN A 215 4.47 0.64 -26.20
CA GLN A 215 4.81 -0.79 -26.36
C GLN A 215 3.56 -1.68 -26.43
N LEU A 216 2.52 -1.38 -25.64
CA LEU A 216 1.25 -2.12 -25.69
C LEU A 216 0.48 -1.88 -26.99
N THR A 217 0.51 -0.67 -27.54
CA THR A 217 -0.12 -0.37 -28.84
C THR A 217 0.66 -0.99 -30.00
N GLU A 218 1.98 -0.95 -29.98
CA GLU A 218 2.84 -1.66 -30.95
C GLU A 218 2.63 -3.19 -30.87
N SER A 219 2.50 -3.75 -29.66
CA SER A 219 2.13 -5.16 -29.43
C SER A 219 0.74 -5.48 -29.99
N ARG A 220 -0.26 -4.63 -29.75
CA ARG A 220 -1.62 -4.79 -30.30
C ARG A 220 -1.61 -4.82 -31.83
N ASP A 221 -0.89 -3.90 -32.46
CA ASP A 221 -0.86 -3.79 -33.91
C ASP A 221 -0.09 -4.96 -34.54
N ALA A 222 0.96 -5.47 -33.87
CA ALA A 222 1.63 -6.71 -34.26
C ALA A 222 0.70 -7.93 -34.18
N ILE A 223 -0.05 -8.07 -33.08
CA ILE A 223 -1.05 -9.16 -32.91
C ILE A 223 -2.15 -9.05 -33.97
N ALA A 224 -2.62 -7.83 -34.29
CA ALA A 224 -3.63 -7.62 -35.33
C ALA A 224 -3.11 -7.98 -36.73
N ALA A 225 -1.85 -7.67 -37.02
CA ALA A 225 -1.20 -8.07 -38.27
C ALA A 225 -1.05 -9.61 -38.35
N GLU A 226 -0.64 -10.26 -37.26
CA GLU A 226 -0.58 -11.73 -37.19
C GLU A 226 -1.97 -12.36 -37.38
N MET A 227 -3.03 -11.78 -36.82
CA MET A 227 -4.42 -12.23 -37.03
C MET A 227 -4.81 -12.18 -38.50
N LYS A 228 -4.48 -11.07 -39.18
CA LYS A 228 -4.75 -10.91 -40.61
C LYS A 228 -3.99 -11.96 -41.42
N THR A 229 -2.76 -12.29 -41.04
CA THR A 229 -1.99 -13.36 -41.70
C THR A 229 -2.57 -14.75 -41.43
N LEU A 230 -2.96 -15.07 -40.19
CA LEU A 230 -3.62 -16.32 -39.83
C LEU A 230 -4.98 -16.48 -40.53
N GLN A 231 -5.73 -15.39 -40.69
CA GLN A 231 -6.99 -15.38 -41.43
C GLN A 231 -6.75 -15.65 -42.92
N GLY A 232 -5.69 -15.09 -43.52
CA GLY A 232 -5.25 -15.44 -44.86
C GLY A 232 -4.83 -16.91 -45.00
N GLN A 233 -4.08 -17.43 -44.02
CA GLN A 233 -3.70 -18.85 -43.96
C GLN A 233 -4.91 -19.77 -43.78
N LEU A 234 -5.93 -19.36 -43.02
CA LEU A 234 -7.19 -20.08 -42.85
C LEU A 234 -7.94 -20.23 -44.16
N VAL A 235 -8.09 -19.14 -44.92
CA VAL A 235 -8.76 -19.17 -46.23
C VAL A 235 -7.99 -20.08 -47.18
N ALA A 236 -6.66 -19.94 -47.26
CA ALA A 236 -5.82 -20.80 -48.09
C ALA A 236 -5.90 -22.29 -47.66
N ALA A 237 -5.95 -22.58 -46.36
CA ALA A 237 -6.10 -23.94 -45.85
C ALA A 237 -7.49 -24.53 -46.19
N ARG A 238 -8.58 -23.74 -46.13
CA ARG A 238 -9.91 -24.18 -46.56
C ARG A 238 -9.93 -24.54 -48.04
N GLU A 239 -9.38 -23.67 -48.90
CA GLU A 239 -9.30 -23.93 -50.33
C GLU A 239 -8.47 -25.17 -50.64
N ASN A 240 -7.38 -25.38 -49.90
CA ASN A 240 -6.54 -26.55 -50.02
C ASN A 240 -7.25 -27.83 -49.58
N GLU A 241 -8.05 -27.77 -48.52
CA GLU A 241 -8.86 -28.90 -48.06
C GLU A 241 -9.93 -29.27 -49.06
N GLU A 242 -10.60 -28.28 -49.62
CA GLU A 242 -11.64 -28.48 -50.63
C GLU A 242 -11.05 -29.09 -51.91
N LYS A 243 -9.89 -28.60 -52.37
CA LYS A 243 -9.14 -29.19 -53.49
C LYS A 243 -8.72 -30.62 -53.22
N ALA A 244 -8.24 -30.90 -52.02
CA ALA A 244 -7.81 -32.24 -51.66
C ALA A 244 -8.99 -33.21 -51.46
N ARG A 245 -10.16 -32.73 -51.01
CA ARG A 245 -11.40 -33.53 -50.95
C ARG A 245 -11.90 -33.85 -52.35
N ALA A 246 -11.86 -32.88 -53.26
CA ALA A 246 -12.21 -33.07 -54.66
C ALA A 246 -11.30 -34.09 -55.36
N ARG A 247 -10.00 -34.12 -55.04
CA ARG A 247 -9.11 -35.14 -55.60
C ARG A 247 -9.28 -36.51 -54.99
N LEU A 248 -9.57 -36.59 -53.70
CA LEU A 248 -9.79 -37.89 -53.06
C LEU A 248 -11.08 -38.52 -53.60
N SER A 249 -12.12 -37.72 -53.87
CA SER A 249 -13.32 -38.22 -54.57
C SER A 249 -13.00 -38.63 -56.02
N GLU A 250 -12.16 -37.89 -56.74
CA GLU A 250 -11.71 -38.24 -58.10
C GLU A 250 -10.89 -39.55 -58.13
N ILE A 251 -9.99 -39.76 -57.16
CA ILE A 251 -9.24 -41.03 -57.03
C ILE A 251 -10.18 -42.18 -56.69
N GLN A 252 -11.17 -41.96 -55.83
CA GLN A 252 -12.17 -42.98 -55.50
C GLN A 252 -13.04 -43.34 -56.70
N THR A 253 -13.46 -42.37 -57.52
CA THR A 253 -14.22 -42.66 -58.75
C THR A 253 -13.36 -43.39 -59.76
N LEU A 254 -12.11 -42.95 -59.99
CA LEU A 254 -11.13 -43.64 -60.83
C LEU A 254 -10.92 -45.09 -60.39
N THR A 255 -10.69 -45.32 -59.10
CA THR A 255 -10.49 -46.67 -58.55
C THR A 255 -11.71 -47.56 -58.79
N ARG A 256 -12.92 -47.06 -58.53
CA ARG A 256 -14.18 -47.80 -58.80
C ARG A 256 -14.36 -48.10 -60.29
N THR A 257 -14.02 -47.16 -61.17
CA THR A 257 -14.12 -47.39 -62.62
C THR A 257 -13.11 -48.44 -63.10
N MET A 258 -11.89 -48.41 -62.59
CA MET A 258 -10.84 -49.40 -62.92
C MET A 258 -11.18 -50.79 -62.37
N GLU A 259 -11.73 -50.88 -61.16
CA GLU A 259 -12.19 -52.16 -60.60
C GLU A 259 -13.36 -52.74 -61.39
N ALA A 260 -14.30 -51.89 -61.84
CA ALA A 260 -15.40 -52.32 -62.71
C ALA A 260 -14.93 -52.75 -64.11
N GLN A 261 -13.90 -52.10 -64.67
CA GLN A 261 -13.28 -52.53 -65.93
C GLN A 261 -12.59 -53.88 -65.79
N ARG A 262 -11.79 -54.07 -64.72
CA ARG A 262 -11.14 -55.34 -64.43
C ARG A 262 -12.13 -56.49 -64.27
N GLU A 263 -13.24 -56.25 -63.58
CA GLU A 263 -14.27 -57.28 -63.40
C GLU A 263 -14.94 -57.65 -64.73
N LYS A 264 -15.21 -56.67 -65.61
CA LYS A 264 -15.69 -56.94 -66.97
C LYS A 264 -14.70 -57.77 -67.78
N SER A 265 -13.41 -57.41 -67.76
CA SER A 265 -12.34 -58.14 -68.43
C SER A 265 -12.22 -59.58 -67.91
N ARG A 266 -12.41 -59.81 -66.60
CA ARG A 266 -12.45 -61.17 -66.01
C ARG A 266 -13.63 -61.99 -66.52
N ILE A 267 -14.83 -61.42 -66.52
CA ILE A 267 -16.04 -62.10 -67.00
C ILE A 267 -15.90 -62.45 -68.49
N GLU A 268 -15.36 -61.53 -69.30
CA GLU A 268 -15.09 -61.80 -70.73
C GLU A 268 -14.03 -62.89 -70.92
N LEU A 269 -13.00 -62.92 -70.07
CA LEU A 269 -11.99 -63.99 -70.08
C LEU A 269 -12.60 -65.35 -69.75
N GLU A 270 -13.45 -65.44 -68.74
CA GLU A 270 -14.14 -66.68 -68.39
C GLU A 270 -15.05 -67.16 -69.52
N LYS A 271 -15.80 -66.24 -70.14
CA LYS A 271 -16.66 -66.55 -71.29
C LYS A 271 -15.84 -67.07 -72.48
N THR A 272 -14.76 -66.39 -72.84
CA THR A 272 -13.90 -66.82 -73.96
C THR A 272 -13.17 -68.14 -73.67
N ASN A 273 -12.80 -68.42 -72.42
CA ASN A 273 -12.24 -69.72 -72.02
C ASN A 273 -13.26 -70.86 -72.19
N LEU A 274 -14.52 -70.64 -71.85
CA LEU A 274 -15.59 -71.62 -72.04
C LEU A 274 -15.83 -71.88 -73.55
N GLU A 275 -15.97 -70.82 -74.33
CA GLU A 275 -16.14 -70.93 -75.80
C GLU A 275 -14.95 -71.65 -76.46
N LEU A 276 -13.72 -71.33 -76.06
CA LEU A 276 -12.51 -71.99 -76.55
C LEU A 276 -12.50 -73.48 -76.18
N LYS A 277 -12.94 -73.84 -74.97
CA LYS A 277 -13.02 -75.23 -74.51
C LYS A 277 -14.02 -76.03 -75.36
N ASP A 278 -15.18 -75.44 -75.64
CA ASP A 278 -16.21 -76.06 -76.45
C ASP A 278 -15.74 -76.24 -77.90
N GLU A 279 -15.06 -75.25 -78.49
CA GLU A 279 -14.52 -75.38 -79.85
C GLU A 279 -13.34 -76.34 -79.96
N MET A 280 -12.49 -76.42 -78.93
CA MET A 280 -11.46 -77.45 -78.86
C MET A 280 -12.06 -78.86 -78.77
N ALA A 281 -13.20 -79.02 -78.09
CA ALA A 281 -13.93 -80.29 -78.06
C ALA A 281 -14.55 -80.63 -79.42
N ARG A 282 -15.18 -79.66 -80.10
CA ARG A 282 -15.72 -79.81 -81.45
C ARG A 282 -14.63 -80.17 -82.46
N ARG A 283 -13.49 -79.49 -82.41
CA ARG A 283 -12.32 -79.81 -83.24
C ARG A 283 -11.88 -81.26 -83.06
N LYS A 284 -11.69 -81.72 -81.81
CA LYS A 284 -11.30 -83.10 -81.51
C LYS A 284 -12.32 -84.12 -82.03
N GLN A 285 -13.61 -83.79 -81.98
CA GLN A 285 -14.66 -84.64 -82.51
C GLN A 285 -14.56 -84.77 -84.05
N ILE A 286 -14.38 -83.65 -84.76
CA ILE A 286 -14.19 -83.64 -86.22
C ILE A 286 -12.90 -84.39 -86.62
N GLU A 287 -11.81 -84.22 -85.87
CA GLU A 287 -10.56 -84.96 -86.09
C GLU A 287 -10.77 -86.47 -86.01
N ARG A 288 -11.52 -86.96 -85.00
CA ARG A 288 -11.90 -88.37 -84.89
C ARG A 288 -12.75 -88.85 -86.06
N GLU A 289 -13.74 -88.06 -86.50
CA GLU A 289 -14.58 -88.39 -87.66
C GLU A 289 -13.75 -88.52 -88.95
N ILE A 290 -12.78 -87.63 -89.15
CA ILE A 290 -11.81 -87.69 -90.26
C ILE A 290 -10.95 -88.93 -90.18
N GLU A 291 -10.41 -89.27 -89.00
CA GLU A 291 -9.60 -90.47 -88.80
C GLU A 291 -10.40 -91.75 -89.08
N THR A 292 -11.65 -91.84 -88.60
CA THR A 292 -12.52 -92.98 -88.87
C THR A 292 -12.86 -93.10 -90.36
N ALA A 293 -13.19 -91.97 -91.02
CA ALA A 293 -13.49 -91.97 -92.45
C ALA A 293 -12.27 -92.36 -93.30
N LYS A 294 -11.07 -91.88 -92.95
CA LYS A 294 -9.82 -92.26 -93.61
C LYS A 294 -9.54 -93.76 -93.45
N ALA A 295 -9.70 -94.30 -92.24
CA ALA A 295 -9.52 -95.73 -92.00
C ALA A 295 -10.50 -96.59 -92.82
N GLU A 296 -11.78 -96.20 -92.90
CA GLU A 296 -12.80 -96.88 -93.71
C GLU A 296 -12.49 -96.81 -95.22
N ILE A 297 -12.10 -95.64 -95.73
CA ILE A 297 -11.68 -95.47 -97.13
C ILE A 297 -10.49 -96.38 -97.44
N ASP A 298 -9.49 -96.44 -96.57
CA ASP A 298 -8.31 -97.29 -96.76
C ASP A 298 -8.66 -98.79 -96.74
N GLN A 299 -9.58 -99.21 -95.86
CA GLN A 299 -10.10 -100.59 -95.86
C GLN A 299 -10.84 -100.91 -97.17
N LEU A 300 -11.74 -100.04 -97.63
CA LEU A 300 -12.47 -100.23 -98.88
C LEU A 300 -11.53 -100.25 -100.10
N ARG A 301 -10.49 -99.41 -100.11
CA ARG A 301 -9.45 -99.42 -101.15
C ARG A 301 -8.63 -100.71 -101.15
N LYS A 302 -8.30 -101.25 -99.97
CA LYS A 302 -7.62 -102.56 -99.85
C LYS A 302 -8.49 -103.71 -100.35
N LEU A 303 -9.75 -103.76 -99.92
CA LEU A 303 -10.73 -104.74 -100.38
C LEU A 303 -10.93 -104.67 -101.90
N SER A 304 -11.05 -103.45 -102.43
CA SER A 304 -11.14 -103.18 -103.87
C SER A 304 -9.96 -103.78 -104.64
N ARG A 305 -8.72 -103.58 -104.15
CA ARG A 305 -7.51 -104.15 -104.77
C ARG A 305 -7.51 -105.67 -104.74
N THR A 306 -7.92 -106.29 -103.63
CA THR A 306 -7.98 -107.75 -103.50
C THR A 306 -9.09 -108.39 -104.35
N GLU A 307 -10.26 -107.76 -104.47
CA GLU A 307 -11.35 -108.26 -105.31
C GLU A 307 -11.02 -108.14 -106.80
N SER A 308 -10.38 -107.03 -107.19
CA SER A 308 -9.87 -106.83 -108.56
C SER A 308 -8.79 -107.85 -108.94
N GLN A 309 -7.96 -108.30 -108.00
CA GLN A 309 -6.95 -109.36 -108.24
C GLN A 309 -7.60 -110.76 -108.36
N ASN A 310 -8.76 -110.97 -107.74
CA ASN A 310 -9.49 -112.24 -107.77
C ASN A 310 -10.50 -112.35 -108.94
N GLY A 311 -10.52 -111.41 -109.88
CA GLY A 311 -11.39 -111.42 -111.07
C GLY A 311 -12.88 -111.15 -110.80
N ARG A 312 -13.26 -110.80 -109.56
CA ARG A 312 -14.63 -110.39 -109.21
C ARG A 312 -14.72 -108.87 -109.34
N LYS A 313 -15.66 -108.37 -110.15
CA LYS A 313 -15.94 -106.93 -110.24
C LYS A 313 -16.35 -106.41 -108.87
N LEU A 314 -15.76 -105.31 -108.41
CA LEU A 314 -16.30 -104.55 -107.27
C LEU A 314 -17.80 -104.36 -107.47
N THR A 315 -18.58 -104.61 -106.42
CA THR A 315 -19.99 -104.28 -106.44
C THR A 315 -20.13 -102.76 -106.59
N ARG A 316 -21.06 -102.31 -107.44
CA ARG A 316 -21.38 -100.88 -107.66
C ARG A 316 -21.58 -100.13 -106.33
N GLU A 317 -22.11 -100.83 -105.34
CA GLU A 317 -22.31 -100.37 -103.95
C GLU A 317 -21.00 -99.95 -103.24
N ALA A 318 -19.90 -100.68 -103.42
CA ALA A 318 -18.62 -100.33 -102.81
C ALA A 318 -18.00 -99.05 -103.43
N GLY A 319 -18.18 -98.86 -104.74
CA GLY A 319 -17.78 -97.63 -105.43
C GLY A 319 -18.62 -96.42 -105.03
N GLU A 320 -19.94 -96.59 -104.91
CA GLU A 320 -20.86 -95.54 -104.43
C GLU A 320 -20.58 -95.17 -102.96
N ARG A 321 -20.30 -96.14 -102.09
CA ARG A 321 -19.93 -95.92 -100.69
C ARG A 321 -18.58 -95.21 -100.55
N LEU A 322 -17.60 -95.56 -101.38
CA LEU A 322 -16.29 -94.88 -101.40
C LEU A 322 -16.44 -93.42 -101.84
N ALA A 323 -17.20 -93.13 -102.89
CA ALA A 323 -17.47 -91.77 -103.34
C ALA A 323 -18.23 -90.94 -102.29
N GLN A 324 -19.17 -91.56 -101.56
CA GLN A 324 -19.87 -90.91 -100.45
C GLN A 324 -18.93 -90.59 -99.28
N LEU A 325 -18.04 -91.51 -98.90
CA LEU A 325 -17.04 -91.31 -97.85
C LEU A 325 -16.00 -90.25 -98.23
N GLU A 326 -15.56 -90.21 -99.48
CA GLU A 326 -14.63 -89.15 -99.95
C GLU A 326 -15.30 -87.77 -99.93
N LYS A 327 -16.59 -87.69 -100.28
CA LYS A 327 -17.36 -86.44 -100.17
C LYS A 327 -17.56 -86.01 -98.72
N SER A 328 -17.91 -86.93 -97.82
CA SER A 328 -18.07 -86.61 -96.39
C SER A 328 -16.73 -86.23 -95.75
N LEU A 329 -15.63 -86.87 -96.15
CA LEU A 329 -14.27 -86.53 -95.73
C LEU A 329 -13.87 -85.11 -96.15
N ASN A 330 -14.13 -84.71 -97.40
CA ASN A 330 -13.85 -83.35 -97.84
C ASN A 330 -14.66 -82.31 -97.05
N VAL A 331 -15.91 -82.61 -96.70
CA VAL A 331 -16.75 -81.74 -95.87
C VAL A 331 -16.23 -81.66 -94.44
N SER A 332 -15.80 -82.77 -93.84
CA SER A 332 -15.23 -82.77 -92.48
C SER A 332 -13.86 -82.08 -92.43
N GLU A 333 -13.01 -82.22 -93.46
CA GLU A 333 -11.74 -81.48 -93.56
C GLU A 333 -11.95 -79.97 -93.72
N GLN A 334 -12.97 -79.53 -94.47
CA GLN A 334 -13.36 -78.12 -94.53
C GLN A 334 -13.88 -77.60 -93.18
N ARG A 335 -14.71 -78.39 -92.49
CA ARG A 335 -15.17 -78.06 -91.12
C ARG A 335 -14.00 -77.96 -90.15
N LEU A 336 -13.04 -78.90 -90.21
CA LEU A 336 -11.84 -78.87 -89.37
C LEU A 336 -11.03 -77.59 -89.58
N LYS A 337 -10.79 -77.19 -90.84
CA LYS A 337 -10.11 -75.93 -91.16
C LYS A 337 -10.86 -74.71 -90.61
N SER A 338 -12.18 -74.68 -90.74
CA SER A 338 -13.03 -73.61 -90.18
C SER A 338 -12.92 -73.55 -88.66
N THR A 339 -13.09 -74.68 -87.95
CA THR A 339 -12.99 -74.74 -86.49
C THR A 339 -11.58 -74.41 -86.01
N GLN A 340 -10.53 -74.81 -86.73
CA GLN A 340 -9.15 -74.47 -86.41
C GLN A 340 -8.90 -72.96 -86.49
N SER A 341 -9.45 -72.27 -87.51
CA SER A 341 -9.37 -70.81 -87.61
C SER A 341 -10.15 -70.10 -86.48
N GLN A 342 -11.28 -70.65 -86.05
CA GLN A 342 -12.06 -70.13 -84.92
C GLN A 342 -11.31 -70.28 -83.59
N VAL A 343 -10.70 -71.44 -83.34
CA VAL A 343 -9.85 -71.68 -82.16
C VAL A 343 -8.69 -70.69 -82.12
N GLN A 344 -7.97 -70.48 -83.24
CA GLN A 344 -6.88 -69.50 -83.31
C GLN A 344 -7.35 -68.08 -83.01
N THR A 345 -8.52 -67.70 -83.52
CA THR A 345 -9.12 -66.38 -83.27
C THR A 345 -9.49 -66.21 -81.79
N MET A 346 -10.06 -67.25 -81.17
CA MET A 346 -10.39 -67.25 -79.73
C MET A 346 -9.14 -67.25 -78.84
N GLU A 347 -8.07 -67.97 -79.21
CA GLU A 347 -6.78 -67.94 -78.52
C GLU A 347 -6.15 -66.54 -78.58
N ALA A 348 -6.18 -65.88 -79.73
CA ALA A 348 -5.73 -64.50 -79.87
C ALA A 348 -6.54 -63.53 -79.02
N ARG A 349 -7.88 -63.67 -79.00
CA ARG A 349 -8.77 -62.86 -78.16
C ARG A 349 -8.51 -63.07 -76.67
N ARG A 350 -8.32 -64.33 -76.24
CA ARG A 350 -7.96 -64.68 -74.86
C ARG A 350 -6.62 -64.05 -74.44
N ALA A 351 -5.62 -64.10 -75.33
CA ALA A 351 -4.31 -63.49 -75.07
C ALA A 351 -4.41 -61.97 -74.89
N GLU A 352 -5.22 -61.28 -75.70
CA GLU A 352 -5.42 -59.83 -75.56
C GLU A 352 -6.16 -59.47 -74.26
N ILE A 353 -7.21 -60.21 -73.88
CA ILE A 353 -7.92 -59.98 -72.60
C ILE A 353 -6.96 -60.19 -71.41
N LEU A 354 -6.10 -61.21 -71.45
CA LEU A 354 -5.08 -61.43 -70.41
C LEU A 354 -4.07 -60.28 -70.33
N ARG A 355 -3.66 -59.72 -71.47
CA ARG A 355 -2.77 -58.56 -71.53
C ARG A 355 -3.42 -57.32 -70.90
N GLN A 356 -4.69 -57.07 -71.22
CA GLN A 356 -5.45 -55.96 -70.63
C GLN A 356 -5.64 -56.14 -69.11
N LEU A 357 -5.94 -57.36 -68.67
CA LEU A 357 -6.10 -57.65 -67.24
C LEU A 357 -4.80 -57.40 -66.46
N THR A 358 -3.65 -57.78 -67.01
CA THR A 358 -2.35 -57.57 -66.35
C THR A 358 -1.98 -56.08 -66.30
N GLU A 359 -2.27 -55.30 -67.34
CA GLU A 359 -2.10 -53.84 -67.34
C GLU A 359 -3.00 -53.16 -66.31
N GLU A 360 -4.28 -53.54 -66.22
CA GLU A 360 -5.23 -53.02 -65.24
C GLU A 360 -4.82 -53.36 -63.80
N GLU A 361 -4.30 -54.56 -63.57
CA GLU A 361 -3.76 -54.97 -62.27
C GLU A 361 -2.54 -54.17 -61.85
N GLN A 362 -1.62 -53.90 -62.78
CA GLN A 362 -0.46 -53.05 -62.51
C GLN A 362 -0.87 -51.59 -62.22
N LYS A 363 -1.82 -51.04 -62.97
CA LYS A 363 -2.39 -49.70 -62.73
C LYS A 363 -3.08 -49.61 -61.37
N LEU A 364 -3.86 -50.62 -60.98
CA LEU A 364 -4.49 -50.65 -59.65
C LEU A 364 -3.46 -50.78 -58.52
N LYS A 365 -2.39 -51.57 -58.74
CA LYS A 365 -1.32 -51.73 -57.75
C LYS A 365 -0.58 -50.42 -57.51
N THR A 366 -0.20 -49.72 -58.58
CA THR A 366 0.49 -48.41 -58.49
C THR A 366 -0.39 -47.34 -57.83
N LEU A 367 -1.68 -47.28 -58.18
CA LEU A 367 -2.62 -46.37 -57.52
C LEU A 367 -2.75 -46.65 -56.01
N ARG A 368 -2.81 -47.93 -55.60
CA ARG A 368 -2.90 -48.32 -54.19
C ARG A 368 -1.62 -47.96 -53.42
N THR A 369 -0.44 -48.24 -53.96
CA THR A 369 0.83 -47.88 -53.31
C THR A 369 0.99 -46.37 -53.19
N ASN A 370 0.57 -45.60 -54.20
CA ASN A 370 0.63 -44.15 -54.17
C ASN A 370 -0.32 -43.59 -53.11
N ALA A 371 -1.54 -44.12 -53.00
CA ALA A 371 -2.47 -43.75 -51.93
C ALA A 371 -1.95 -44.09 -50.52
N GLU A 372 -1.29 -45.24 -50.33
CA GLU A 372 -0.68 -45.61 -49.05
C GLU A 372 0.49 -44.70 -48.65
N LEU A 373 1.36 -44.37 -49.62
CA LEU A 373 2.47 -43.44 -49.40
C LEU A 373 1.98 -42.04 -49.05
N GLU A 374 0.94 -41.57 -49.75
CA GLU A 374 0.28 -40.31 -49.43
C GLU A 374 -0.26 -40.37 -48.00
N ASN A 375 -1.09 -41.35 -47.62
CA ASN A 375 -1.61 -41.50 -46.25
C ASN A 375 -0.52 -41.48 -45.16
N ARG A 376 0.61 -42.18 -45.36
CA ARG A 376 1.72 -42.16 -44.39
C ARG A 376 2.33 -40.77 -44.24
N ARG A 377 2.48 -40.05 -45.34
CA ARG A 377 2.98 -38.67 -45.33
C ARG A 377 2.03 -37.75 -44.58
N LEU A 378 0.72 -37.92 -44.79
CA LEU A 378 -0.27 -37.05 -44.15
C LEU A 378 -0.25 -37.26 -42.65
N THR A 379 -0.17 -38.53 -42.25
CA THR A 379 -0.03 -38.90 -40.84
C THR A 379 1.19 -38.23 -40.22
N ALA A 380 2.34 -38.20 -40.89
CA ALA A 380 3.55 -37.54 -40.40
C ALA A 380 3.35 -36.02 -40.25
N GLU A 381 2.84 -35.33 -41.28
CA GLU A 381 2.61 -33.88 -41.22
C GLU A 381 1.55 -33.50 -40.17
N ILE A 382 0.51 -34.32 -39.98
CA ILE A 382 -0.46 -34.16 -38.87
C ILE A 382 0.23 -34.24 -37.51
N THR A 383 1.23 -35.13 -37.38
CA THR A 383 1.97 -35.30 -36.13
C THR A 383 2.84 -34.08 -35.85
N ASP A 384 3.53 -33.55 -36.86
CA ASP A 384 4.33 -32.33 -36.77
C ASP A 384 3.47 -31.11 -36.44
N LEU A 385 2.35 -30.96 -37.12
CA LEU A 385 1.36 -29.92 -36.84
C LEU A 385 0.89 -30.01 -35.38
N ARG A 386 0.54 -31.21 -34.88
CA ARG A 386 0.14 -31.40 -33.46
C ARG A 386 1.24 -30.99 -32.48
N ASN A 387 2.50 -31.24 -32.82
CA ASN A 387 3.63 -30.80 -32.01
C ASN A 387 3.75 -29.27 -32.00
N GLN A 388 3.62 -28.60 -33.15
CA GLN A 388 3.59 -27.13 -33.23
C GLN A 388 2.44 -26.52 -32.42
N ALA A 389 1.25 -27.14 -32.45
CA ALA A 389 0.13 -26.67 -31.63
C ALA A 389 0.39 -26.81 -30.13
N ARG A 390 1.05 -27.88 -29.68
CA ARG A 390 1.47 -28.04 -28.28
C ARG A 390 2.49 -26.99 -27.87
N GLU A 391 3.44 -26.67 -28.74
CA GLU A 391 4.45 -25.64 -28.49
C GLU A 391 3.81 -24.25 -28.35
N LEU A 392 2.91 -23.89 -29.26
CA LEU A 392 2.14 -22.64 -29.17
C LEU A 392 1.28 -22.58 -27.90
N GLN A 393 0.69 -23.71 -27.48
CA GLN A 393 -0.07 -23.78 -26.23
C GLN A 393 0.84 -23.59 -25.00
N SER A 394 2.07 -24.10 -25.04
CA SER A 394 3.09 -23.85 -24.01
C SER A 394 3.49 -22.37 -23.96
N GLN A 395 3.76 -21.75 -25.11
CA GLN A 395 4.04 -20.31 -25.20
C GLN A 395 2.87 -19.45 -24.68
N LYS A 396 1.62 -19.86 -24.93
CA LYS A 396 0.45 -19.19 -24.34
C LYS A 396 0.44 -19.29 -22.82
N ALA A 397 0.67 -20.48 -22.26
CA ALA A 397 0.68 -20.64 -20.81
C ALA A 397 1.77 -19.76 -20.16
N GLN A 398 2.91 -19.63 -20.83
CA GLN A 398 4.00 -18.77 -20.38
C GLN A 398 3.63 -17.28 -20.43
N LEU A 399 3.06 -16.81 -21.55
CA LEU A 399 2.56 -15.43 -21.65
C LEU A 399 1.48 -15.11 -20.61
N GLN A 400 0.58 -16.06 -20.34
CA GLN A 400 -0.44 -15.90 -19.30
C GLN A 400 0.19 -15.74 -17.91
N LYS A 401 1.23 -16.52 -17.61
CA LYS A 401 1.99 -16.39 -16.36
C LYS A 401 2.67 -15.02 -16.25
N GLU A 402 3.34 -14.57 -17.32
CA GLU A 402 3.98 -13.25 -17.37
C GLU A 402 2.96 -12.11 -17.20
N THR A 403 1.79 -12.19 -17.85
CA THR A 403 0.72 -11.20 -17.63
C THR A 403 0.22 -11.20 -16.19
N GLY A 404 0.11 -12.38 -15.57
CA GLY A 404 -0.21 -12.52 -14.15
C GLY A 404 0.80 -11.80 -13.26
N GLU A 405 2.09 -12.05 -13.47
CA GLU A 405 3.18 -11.40 -12.76
C GLU A 405 3.18 -9.87 -12.95
N LEU A 406 2.92 -9.39 -14.17
CA LEU A 406 2.78 -7.96 -14.45
C LEU A 406 1.59 -7.35 -13.71
N THR A 407 0.43 -8.02 -13.66
CA THR A 407 -0.70 -7.54 -12.86
C THR A 407 -0.39 -7.49 -11.37
N THR A 408 0.34 -8.48 -10.83
CA THR A 408 0.78 -8.45 -9.43
C THR A 408 1.71 -7.27 -9.18
N ARG A 409 2.68 -7.04 -10.07
CA ARG A 409 3.64 -5.94 -9.97
C ARG A 409 2.98 -4.57 -10.09
N ARG A 410 1.96 -4.45 -10.95
CA ARG A 410 1.11 -3.25 -11.04
C ARG A 410 0.40 -2.99 -9.71
N ASN A 411 -0.22 -4.00 -9.11
CA ASN A 411 -0.93 -3.83 -7.84
C ASN A 411 0.03 -3.40 -6.72
N GLN A 412 1.24 -3.97 -6.68
CA GLN A 412 2.30 -3.56 -5.75
C GLN A 412 2.74 -2.11 -5.95
N LEU A 413 2.89 -1.65 -7.20
CA LEU A 413 3.18 -0.25 -7.50
C LEU A 413 2.04 0.66 -7.02
N HIS A 414 0.79 0.26 -7.23
CA HIS A 414 -0.37 1.03 -6.78
C HIS A 414 -0.40 1.17 -5.25
N GLU A 415 -0.12 0.09 -4.51
CA GLU A 415 0.05 0.15 -3.06
C GLU A 415 1.21 1.04 -2.63
N ALA A 416 2.34 1.02 -3.36
CA ALA A 416 3.48 1.88 -3.08
C ALA A 416 3.14 3.37 -3.27
N ILE A 417 2.41 3.70 -4.33
CA ILE A 417 1.91 5.06 -4.59
C ILE A 417 0.97 5.53 -3.47
N GLU A 418 0.06 4.67 -3.01
CA GLU A 418 -0.82 4.99 -1.88
C GLU A 418 -0.04 5.21 -0.58
N ARG A 419 1.00 4.41 -0.31
CA ARG A 419 1.90 4.66 0.83
C ARG A 419 2.64 5.98 0.70
N GLU A 420 3.08 6.35 -0.50
CA GLU A 420 3.72 7.65 -0.74
C GLU A 420 2.75 8.81 -0.50
N ARG A 421 1.49 8.69 -0.94
CA ARG A 421 0.42 9.67 -0.64
C ARG A 421 0.21 9.83 0.87
N GLN A 422 0.16 8.73 1.61
CA GLN A 422 0.04 8.75 3.08
C GLN A 422 1.24 9.42 3.75
N LEU A 423 2.46 9.10 3.29
CA LEU A 423 3.69 9.74 3.79
C LEU A 423 3.70 11.24 3.50
N GLN A 424 3.29 11.68 2.31
CA GLN A 424 3.16 13.12 1.98
C GLN A 424 2.17 13.83 2.89
N ALA A 425 0.97 13.25 3.11
CA ALA A 425 -0.01 13.82 4.04
C ALA A 425 0.56 13.93 5.48
N SER A 426 1.30 12.91 5.93
CA SER A 426 1.96 12.93 7.24
C SER A 426 3.05 14.02 7.33
N LEU A 427 3.81 14.24 6.25
CA LEU A 427 4.85 15.27 6.18
C LEU A 427 4.23 16.68 6.18
N GLU A 428 3.12 16.88 5.49
CA GLU A 428 2.38 18.14 5.53
C GLU A 428 1.81 18.42 6.93
N ALA A 429 1.23 17.41 7.59
CA ALA A 429 0.76 17.53 8.96
C ALA A 429 1.92 17.86 9.93
N ALA A 430 3.06 17.20 9.77
CA ALA A 430 4.27 17.49 10.55
C ALA A 430 4.79 18.91 10.31
N ARG A 431 4.77 19.39 9.07
CA ARG A 431 5.15 20.78 8.72
C ARG A 431 4.21 21.79 9.38
N LYS A 432 2.89 21.61 9.27
CA LYS A 432 1.91 22.49 9.94
C LYS A 432 2.13 22.53 11.45
N LYS A 433 2.35 21.36 12.07
CA LYS A 433 2.66 21.28 13.51
C LYS A 433 3.97 21.98 13.87
N SER A 434 4.99 21.86 13.02
CA SER A 434 6.26 22.59 13.19
C SER A 434 6.06 24.11 13.10
N GLU A 435 5.27 24.59 12.14
CA GLU A 435 4.94 26.02 12.01
C GLU A 435 4.15 26.54 13.21
N GLU A 436 3.19 25.77 13.73
CA GLU A 436 2.46 26.11 14.96
C GLU A 436 3.39 26.20 16.17
N LEU A 437 4.30 25.23 16.33
CA LEU A 437 5.31 25.26 17.39
C LEU A 437 6.26 26.44 17.23
N GLN A 438 6.66 26.78 16.01
CA GLN A 438 7.50 27.94 15.74
C GLN A 438 6.78 29.26 16.06
N LYS A 439 5.48 29.38 15.72
CA LYS A 439 4.64 30.52 16.13
C LYS A 439 4.49 30.60 17.65
N LYS A 440 4.31 29.47 18.33
CA LYS A 440 4.22 29.42 19.80
C LYS A 440 5.55 29.82 20.45
N ALA A 441 6.68 29.34 19.94
CA ALA A 441 8.00 29.73 20.40
C ALA A 441 8.25 31.24 20.20
N ALA A 442 7.86 31.79 19.04
CA ALA A 442 7.97 33.23 18.78
C ALA A 442 7.12 34.07 19.74
N ARG A 443 5.89 33.62 20.08
CA ARG A 443 5.05 34.29 21.09
C ARG A 443 5.67 34.25 22.48
N LEU A 444 6.16 33.09 22.91
CA LEU A 444 6.84 32.96 24.21
C LEU A 444 8.09 33.83 24.28
N ALA A 445 8.88 33.89 23.21
CA ALA A 445 10.05 34.77 23.14
C ALA A 445 9.65 36.25 23.24
N ALA A 446 8.55 36.67 22.60
CA ALA A 446 8.02 38.03 22.71
C ALA A 446 7.54 38.35 24.13
N GLU A 447 6.83 37.42 24.79
CA GLU A 447 6.42 37.57 26.19
C GLU A 447 7.61 37.66 27.14
N GLU A 448 8.66 36.87 26.93
CA GLU A 448 9.89 36.96 27.72
C GLU A 448 10.61 38.30 27.50
N GLN A 449 10.67 38.79 26.27
CA GLN A 449 11.25 40.09 25.96
C GLN A 449 10.46 41.24 26.58
N GLU A 450 9.12 41.15 26.60
CA GLU A 450 8.25 42.10 27.29
C GLU A 450 8.49 42.07 28.80
N LYS A 451 8.51 40.89 29.42
CA LYS A 451 8.84 40.71 30.85
C LYS A 451 10.22 41.29 31.18
N ALA A 452 11.24 41.02 30.36
CA ALA A 452 12.56 41.59 30.53
C ALA A 452 12.55 43.13 30.47
N SER A 453 11.75 43.72 29.57
CA SER A 453 11.60 45.17 29.49
C SER A 453 10.91 45.77 30.73
N VAL A 454 9.92 45.08 31.30
CA VAL A 454 9.24 45.47 32.54
C VAL A 454 10.20 45.38 33.72
N ILE A 455 10.96 44.29 33.83
CA ILE A 455 11.99 44.13 34.86
C ILE A 455 13.03 45.25 34.76
N GLU A 456 13.47 45.62 33.56
CA GLU A 456 14.43 46.69 33.36
C GLU A 456 13.87 48.07 33.74
N LYS A 457 12.58 48.33 33.45
CA LYS A 457 11.88 49.54 33.95
C LYS A 457 11.81 49.56 35.48
N HIS A 458 11.45 48.44 36.11
CA HIS A 458 11.42 48.32 37.56
C HIS A 458 12.81 48.53 38.17
N ARG A 459 13.85 47.94 37.56
CA ARG A 459 15.26 48.11 37.98
C ARG A 459 15.65 49.59 37.99
N ARG A 460 15.37 50.33 36.91
CA ARG A 460 15.63 51.77 36.83
C ARG A 460 14.84 52.58 37.86
N SER A 461 13.58 52.21 38.10
CA SER A 461 12.76 52.86 39.12
C SER A 461 13.34 52.65 40.51
N ILE A 462 13.71 51.41 40.85
CA ILE A 462 14.36 51.07 42.13
C ILE A 462 15.68 51.83 42.28
N GLU A 463 16.49 51.91 41.22
CA GLU A 463 17.75 52.65 41.23
C GLU A 463 17.53 54.15 41.50
N SER A 464 16.50 54.75 40.89
CA SER A 464 16.12 56.15 41.17
C SER A 464 15.64 56.34 42.62
N LEU A 465 14.90 55.40 43.18
CA LEU A 465 14.46 55.45 44.58
C LEU A 465 15.65 55.34 45.54
N LEU A 466 16.59 54.43 45.26
CA LEU A 466 17.83 54.30 46.03
C LEU A 466 18.67 55.57 46.01
N THR A 467 18.74 56.28 44.87
CA THR A 467 19.44 57.57 44.82
C THR A 467 18.76 58.62 45.70
N ARG A 468 17.42 58.70 45.69
CA ARG A 468 16.67 59.62 46.55
C ARG A 468 16.85 59.29 48.03
N GLU A 469 16.74 58.02 48.42
CA GLU A 469 16.95 57.61 49.82
C GLU A 469 18.38 57.92 50.28
N LYS A 470 19.39 57.77 49.39
CA LYS A 470 20.77 58.14 49.69
C LYS A 470 20.92 59.65 49.93
N ASP A 471 20.24 60.48 49.14
CA ASP A 471 20.22 61.93 49.32
C ASP A 471 19.49 62.32 50.61
N GLU A 472 18.35 61.69 50.92
CA GLU A 472 17.61 61.88 52.18
C GLU A 472 18.47 61.50 53.40
N LEU A 473 19.18 60.37 53.33
CA LEU A 473 20.12 59.97 54.38
C LEU A 473 21.26 60.98 54.56
N SER A 474 21.72 61.61 53.48
CA SER A 474 22.72 62.69 53.57
C SER A 474 22.14 63.92 54.27
N MET A 475 20.90 64.29 53.98
CA MET A 475 20.18 65.39 54.64
C MET A 475 19.92 65.12 56.12
N ILE A 476 19.55 63.89 56.48
CA ILE A 476 19.39 63.48 57.89
C ILE A 476 20.72 63.61 58.64
N LYS A 477 21.86 63.26 58.03
CA LYS A 477 23.19 63.46 58.65
C LYS A 477 23.48 64.94 58.92
N VAL A 478 23.18 65.82 57.96
CA VAL A 478 23.35 67.27 58.11
C VAL A 478 22.46 67.84 59.23
N ASN A 479 21.21 67.39 59.31
CA ASN A 479 20.29 67.81 60.36
C ASN A 479 20.74 67.32 61.74
N LYS A 480 21.24 66.07 61.84
CA LYS A 480 21.81 65.53 63.07
C LYS A 480 23.00 66.35 63.57
N THR A 481 23.87 66.83 62.68
CA THR A 481 24.98 67.71 63.07
C THR A 481 24.49 69.07 63.58
N ARG A 482 23.46 69.66 62.95
CA ARG A 482 22.85 70.92 63.42
C ARG A 482 22.17 70.78 64.79
N GLU A 483 21.50 69.66 65.05
CA GLU A 483 20.91 69.38 66.37
C GLU A 483 21.97 69.18 67.46
N GLN A 484 23.13 68.60 67.12
CA GLN A 484 24.25 68.49 68.07
C GLN A 484 24.85 69.86 68.41
N GLU A 485 24.91 70.78 67.46
CA GLU A 485 25.34 72.17 67.67
C GLU A 485 24.37 72.95 68.55
N SER A 486 23.05 72.84 68.33
CA SER A 486 22.04 73.51 69.17
C SER A 486 22.02 73.00 70.61
N LEU A 487 22.28 71.69 70.80
CA LEU A 487 22.37 71.07 72.13
C LEU A 487 23.63 71.53 72.89
N ALA A 488 24.73 71.82 72.21
CA ALA A 488 25.92 72.43 72.81
C ALA A 488 25.67 73.88 73.24
N GLN A 489 24.95 74.67 72.43
CA GLN A 489 24.57 76.05 72.77
C GLN A 489 23.68 76.11 74.03
N LEU A 490 22.69 75.24 74.13
CA LEU A 490 21.80 75.13 75.30
C LEU A 490 22.56 74.78 76.59
N LYS A 491 23.58 73.92 76.51
CA LYS A 491 24.44 73.60 77.67
C LYS A 491 25.23 74.81 78.16
N SER A 492 25.69 75.68 77.27
CA SER A 492 26.41 76.91 77.66
C SER A 492 25.51 77.93 78.35
N ALA A 493 24.30 78.18 77.82
CA ALA A 493 23.32 79.11 78.40
C ALA A 493 22.88 78.70 79.81
N ARG A 494 22.75 77.39 80.06
CA ARG A 494 22.42 76.85 81.38
C ARG A 494 23.51 77.15 82.43
N SER A 495 24.78 77.20 82.03
CA SER A 495 25.88 77.52 82.95
C SER A 495 25.95 79.01 83.33
N GLU A 496 25.46 79.91 82.48
CA GLU A 496 25.39 81.34 82.76
C GLU A 496 24.26 81.67 83.75
N HIS A 497 23.10 81.04 83.60
CA HIS A 497 21.94 81.24 84.49
C HIS A 497 22.23 80.79 85.94
N GLN A 498 23.14 79.83 86.13
CA GLN A 498 23.58 79.36 87.45
C GLN A 498 24.47 80.37 88.20
N LYS A 499 25.16 81.28 87.50
CA LYS A 499 26.00 82.31 88.12
C LYS A 499 25.20 83.51 88.64
N LEU A 500 24.07 83.84 88.01
CA LEU A 500 23.22 84.98 88.38
C LEU A 500 22.40 84.73 89.66
N LEU A 501 22.02 83.48 89.93
CA LEU A 501 21.28 83.10 91.13
C LEU A 501 22.08 83.24 92.44
N ALA A 502 23.41 83.16 92.39
CA ALA A 502 24.27 83.30 93.58
C ALA A 502 24.47 84.76 94.05
N GLN A 503 24.10 85.77 93.23
CA GLN A 503 24.25 87.19 93.59
C GLN A 503 23.02 87.79 94.30
N GLU A 504 21.81 87.30 94.00
CA GLU A 504 20.52 87.83 94.53
C GLU A 504 20.28 87.48 96.01
N GLU A 505 20.79 86.35 96.51
CA GLU A 505 20.58 85.92 97.90
C GLU A 505 21.31 86.80 98.94
N SER A 506 22.31 87.58 98.52
CA SER A 506 23.08 88.47 99.40
C SER A 506 22.43 89.83 99.69
N ARG A 507 21.43 90.26 98.89
CA ARG A 507 20.75 91.57 99.04
C ARG A 507 19.46 91.53 99.87
N LYS A 508 18.97 90.34 100.21
CA LYS A 508 17.67 90.13 100.86
C LYS A 508 17.72 90.24 102.39
N THR A 509 18.89 90.11 103.02
CA THR A 509 19.08 90.10 104.48
C THR A 509 19.12 91.49 105.15
N GLN A 510 18.87 92.59 104.42
CA GLN A 510 19.08 93.96 104.91
C GLN A 510 17.83 94.88 104.95
N LEU A 511 16.64 94.43 104.54
CA LEU A 511 15.42 95.27 104.45
C LEU A 511 14.22 94.78 105.31
N GLU A 512 14.46 93.97 106.34
CA GLU A 512 13.42 93.29 107.14
C GLU A 512 13.09 93.91 108.53
N ARG A 513 13.40 95.19 108.83
CA ARG A 513 13.30 95.70 110.24
C ARG A 513 12.32 96.83 110.67
N ASP A 514 11.61 97.62 109.83
CA ASP A 514 10.96 98.86 110.38
C ASP A 514 9.43 99.17 110.14
N GLY A 515 8.56 98.20 109.81
CA GLY A 515 7.24 98.51 109.15
C GLY A 515 5.87 98.61 109.87
N GLN A 516 5.63 98.18 111.12
CA GLN A 516 4.36 98.41 111.89
C GLN A 516 3.15 97.51 111.53
N ARG A 517 2.34 96.89 112.42
CA ARG A 517 1.86 97.12 113.82
C ARG A 517 0.68 98.10 114.05
N ARG A 518 -0.12 98.54 113.06
CA ARG A 518 -1.16 99.60 113.31
C ARG A 518 -2.67 99.36 113.05
N GLU A 519 -3.18 98.24 112.50
CA GLU A 519 -4.64 98.14 112.16
C GLU A 519 -5.53 97.17 112.97
N LEU A 520 -5.02 96.48 113.99
CA LEU A 520 -5.77 95.44 114.74
C LEU A 520 -6.77 95.97 115.81
N ALA A 521 -6.93 97.29 116.04
CA ALA A 521 -7.56 97.79 117.28
C ALA A 521 -9.06 98.20 117.23
N ARG A 522 -9.74 98.27 116.06
CA ARG A 522 -11.04 98.99 115.97
C ARG A 522 -12.34 98.17 115.89
N LEU A 523 -12.31 96.85 115.69
CA LEU A 523 -13.52 96.10 115.25
C LEU A 523 -14.32 95.37 116.34
N LYS A 524 -13.89 95.38 117.61
CA LYS A 524 -14.46 94.49 118.66
C LYS A 524 -15.56 95.09 119.55
N GLU A 525 -15.85 96.38 119.46
CA GLU A 525 -16.79 97.07 120.38
C GLU A 525 -18.26 96.97 119.97
N ARG A 526 -18.58 96.53 118.74
CA ARG A 526 -19.90 96.81 118.14
C ARG A 526 -21.02 95.82 118.35
N GLN A 527 -20.79 94.60 118.82
CA GLN A 527 -21.83 93.57 118.63
C GLN A 527 -22.24 92.78 119.86
N GLN A 528 -22.07 93.44 120.99
CA GLN A 528 -22.74 93.17 122.27
C GLN A 528 -24.22 93.60 122.24
N GLN A 529 -24.66 94.32 121.20
CA GLN A 529 -26.03 94.79 121.03
C GLN A 529 -27.03 93.69 120.57
N ARG A 530 -26.55 92.54 120.07
CA ARG A 530 -27.44 91.51 119.49
C ARG A 530 -28.09 90.56 120.51
N GLU A 531 -27.65 90.55 121.76
CA GLU A 531 -28.11 89.57 122.77
C GLU A 531 -29.48 89.91 123.37
N GLN A 532 -30.00 91.13 123.17
CA GLN A 532 -31.34 91.52 123.63
C GLN A 532 -32.48 91.00 122.74
N GLU A 533 -32.18 90.52 121.53
CA GLU A 533 -33.17 90.04 120.56
C GLU A 533 -33.68 88.61 120.90
N ILE A 534 -32.91 87.88 121.71
CA ILE A 534 -33.10 86.46 122.05
C ILE A 534 -34.35 86.21 122.92
N ALA A 535 -34.72 87.13 123.81
CA ALA A 535 -35.88 86.96 124.70
C ALA A 535 -37.26 86.98 123.96
N ARG A 536 -37.30 87.38 122.69
CA ARG A 536 -38.54 87.41 121.89
C ARG A 536 -38.88 86.07 121.23
N LEU A 537 -37.89 85.21 121.01
CA LEU A 537 -38.04 83.98 120.23
C LEU A 537 -38.70 82.82 121.02
N GLU A 538 -38.61 82.83 122.36
CA GLU A 538 -39.16 81.76 123.21
C GLU A 538 -40.70 81.73 123.27
N LYS A 539 -41.35 82.88 123.11
CA LYS A 539 -42.82 82.97 123.04
C LYS A 539 -43.40 82.45 121.73
N GLN A 540 -42.58 82.31 120.68
CA GLN A 540 -43.01 81.68 119.45
C GLN A 540 -43.18 80.17 119.62
N ALA A 541 -42.36 79.50 120.45
CA ALA A 541 -42.29 78.03 120.53
C ALA A 541 -43.59 77.33 120.99
N ALA A 542 -44.31 77.86 121.99
CA ALA A 542 -45.54 77.24 122.51
C ALA A 542 -46.70 77.20 121.49
N ARG A 543 -46.64 77.98 120.40
CA ARG A 543 -47.62 77.95 119.31
C ARG A 543 -47.43 76.78 118.35
N TRP A 544 -46.22 76.21 118.30
CA TRP A 544 -45.84 75.14 117.37
C TRP A 544 -46.27 73.76 117.88
N GLU A 545 -46.42 73.58 119.20
CA GLU A 545 -46.80 72.32 119.83
C GLU A 545 -48.27 71.94 119.58
N LYS A 546 -49.17 72.93 119.47
CA LYS A 546 -50.58 72.73 119.12
C LYS A 546 -50.78 72.40 117.65
N ALA A 547 -49.99 73.00 116.77
CA ALA A 547 -49.96 72.70 115.33
C ALA A 547 -49.48 71.25 115.05
N ALA A 548 -48.75 70.64 115.98
CA ALA A 548 -48.23 69.29 115.82
C ALA A 548 -49.30 68.18 115.91
N ARG A 549 -50.33 68.34 116.78
CA ARG A 549 -51.38 67.32 116.95
C ARG A 549 -52.39 67.29 115.80
N ASP A 550 -52.71 68.46 115.23
CA ASP A 550 -53.60 68.55 114.06
C ASP A 550 -52.93 67.96 112.80
N GLY A 551 -51.59 68.04 112.72
CA GLY A 551 -50.79 67.37 111.69
C GLY A 551 -50.85 65.84 111.73
N GLU A 552 -51.07 65.23 112.90
CA GLU A 552 -51.07 63.76 113.08
C GLU A 552 -52.29 63.07 112.43
N ALA A 553 -53.42 63.77 112.31
CA ALA A 553 -54.61 63.28 111.59
C ALA A 553 -54.48 63.42 110.07
N GLU A 554 -53.82 64.49 109.61
CA GLU A 554 -53.47 64.71 108.20
C GLU A 554 -52.47 63.67 107.69
N ILE A 555 -51.60 63.19 108.57
CA ILE A 555 -50.64 62.11 108.29
C ILE A 555 -51.35 60.81 107.85
N LYS A 556 -52.56 60.52 108.34
CA LYS A 556 -53.25 59.24 108.02
C LYS A 556 -53.90 59.24 106.63
N THR A 557 -54.42 60.39 106.18
CA THR A 557 -54.96 60.60 104.81
C THR A 557 -53.85 60.83 103.79
N LEU A 558 -52.74 61.45 104.21
CA LEU A 558 -51.49 61.40 103.46
C LEU A 558 -51.04 59.94 103.28
N GLY A 559 -51.26 59.05 104.25
CA GLY A 559 -50.93 57.62 104.14
C GLY A 559 -51.51 56.88 102.91
N THR A 560 -52.72 57.21 102.47
CA THR A 560 -53.33 56.59 101.26
C THR A 560 -52.93 57.29 99.96
N ARG A 561 -52.72 58.60 99.99
CA ARG A 561 -52.10 59.34 98.87
C ARG A 561 -50.65 58.90 98.64
N VAL A 562 -49.93 58.63 99.72
CA VAL A 562 -48.59 58.05 99.71
C VAL A 562 -48.60 56.68 99.03
N ALA A 563 -49.65 55.87 99.16
CA ALA A 563 -49.72 54.57 98.48
C ALA A 563 -49.85 54.70 96.94
N ARG A 564 -50.57 55.71 96.42
CA ARG A 564 -50.63 56.00 94.97
C ARG A 564 -49.39 56.72 94.46
N ALA A 565 -48.90 57.70 95.21
CA ALA A 565 -47.63 58.32 94.94
C ALA A 565 -46.51 57.27 94.94
N LYS A 566 -46.57 56.21 95.76
CA LYS A 566 -45.62 55.10 95.72
C LYS A 566 -45.61 54.35 94.38
N SER A 567 -46.74 54.23 93.70
CA SER A 567 -46.82 53.60 92.36
C SER A 567 -46.20 54.49 91.30
N GLU A 568 -46.54 55.78 91.30
CA GLU A 568 -45.99 56.78 90.38
C GLU A 568 -44.50 57.05 90.66
N LEU A 569 -44.07 56.92 91.92
CA LEU A 569 -42.69 57.05 92.37
C LEU A 569 -41.88 55.80 92.05
N GLU A 570 -42.50 54.62 91.87
CA GLU A 570 -41.85 53.43 91.32
C GLU A 570 -41.63 53.55 89.78
N GLU A 571 -42.58 54.13 89.04
CA GLU A 571 -42.38 54.53 87.63
C GLU A 571 -41.37 55.68 87.46
N ALA A 572 -41.25 56.59 88.45
CA ALA A 572 -40.21 57.61 88.49
C ALA A 572 -38.87 57.07 89.03
N ARG A 573 -38.88 56.06 89.91
CA ARG A 573 -37.69 55.35 90.38
C ARG A 573 -37.04 54.57 89.25
N THR A 574 -37.79 53.92 88.37
CA THR A 574 -37.20 53.34 87.14
C THR A 574 -36.60 54.42 86.23
N GLN A 575 -37.16 55.64 86.23
CA GLN A 575 -36.56 56.79 85.55
C GLN A 575 -35.38 57.44 86.33
N TYR A 576 -35.22 57.20 87.63
CA TYR A 576 -34.12 57.72 88.47
C TYR A 576 -33.11 56.64 88.90
N ASP A 577 -33.35 55.36 88.64
CA ASP A 577 -32.32 54.33 88.52
C ASP A 577 -31.32 54.73 87.41
N ALA A 578 -31.76 55.59 86.47
CA ALA A 578 -30.87 56.32 85.54
C ALA A 578 -30.03 57.43 86.20
N ALA A 579 -30.37 57.89 87.40
CA ALA A 579 -29.72 58.97 88.17
C ALA A 579 -29.23 58.53 89.57
N SER A 580 -29.44 57.27 89.92
CA SER A 580 -28.65 56.49 90.89
C SER A 580 -27.24 56.16 90.31
N GLN A 581 -26.81 56.98 89.33
CA GLN A 581 -25.61 57.84 89.38
C GLN A 581 -25.20 58.35 90.78
N GLU A 582 -25.97 58.05 91.81
CA GLU A 582 -25.54 57.50 93.09
C GLU A 582 -24.47 56.34 93.03
N LEU A 583 -23.48 56.60 92.21
CA LEU A 583 -22.07 56.73 92.56
C LEU A 583 -21.78 57.81 93.63
N ILE A 584 -22.78 58.14 94.45
CA ILE A 584 -22.79 57.91 95.91
C ILE A 584 -21.73 56.93 96.36
N GLN A 585 -21.50 55.86 95.63
CA GLN A 585 -20.46 54.93 96.00
C GLN A 585 -19.11 55.56 96.32
N ILE A 586 -18.72 56.68 95.69
CA ILE A 586 -17.30 56.98 95.69
C ILE A 586 -16.94 58.24 96.46
N SER A 587 -17.84 59.22 96.53
CA SER A 587 -17.41 60.54 97.00
C SER A 587 -16.87 60.52 98.43
N GLN A 588 -17.44 59.74 99.35
CA GLN A 588 -17.40 60.19 100.74
C GLN A 588 -17.12 59.13 101.80
N ALA A 589 -16.68 57.95 101.35
CA ALA A 589 -15.61 57.22 102.06
C ALA A 589 -14.45 58.15 102.53
N ARG A 590 -14.33 59.33 101.91
CA ARG A 590 -13.47 60.46 102.25
C ARG A 590 -13.63 61.08 103.66
N ASP A 591 -14.80 61.09 104.29
CA ASP A 591 -15.03 61.96 105.47
C ASP A 591 -15.00 61.21 106.82
N GLU A 592 -15.33 59.92 106.84
CA GLU A 592 -15.28 59.06 108.04
C GLU A 592 -13.91 59.06 108.74
N THR A 593 -12.84 59.37 108.03
CA THR A 593 -11.49 59.36 108.60
C THR A 593 -11.15 60.59 109.44
N ARG A 594 -11.92 61.68 109.40
CA ARG A 594 -11.57 62.95 110.07
C ARG A 594 -11.88 63.05 111.57
N GLY A 595 -12.84 62.29 112.07
CA GLY A 595 -13.44 62.61 113.38
C GLY A 595 -12.75 61.96 114.57
N GLN A 596 -12.31 60.71 114.40
CA GLN A 596 -11.72 59.87 115.44
C GLN A 596 -10.52 60.51 116.18
N LEU A 597 -9.97 61.60 115.66
CA LEU A 597 -8.70 62.19 116.08
C LEU A 597 -8.78 63.20 117.25
N ARG A 598 -9.94 63.69 117.68
CA ARG A 598 -9.97 64.92 118.51
C ARG A 598 -10.28 64.75 119.99
N GLU A 599 -11.02 63.74 120.40
CA GLU A 599 -11.66 63.82 121.72
C GLU A 599 -10.91 63.10 122.84
N LEU A 600 -9.90 62.34 122.46
CA LEU A 600 -8.82 61.95 123.35
C LEU A 600 -8.20 63.14 124.10
N THR A 601 -8.36 64.38 123.62
CA THR A 601 -7.69 65.60 124.11
C THR A 601 -7.97 65.96 125.55
N ALA A 602 -9.20 65.92 126.04
CA ALA A 602 -9.50 66.91 127.07
C ALA A 602 -10.00 66.36 128.40
N ARG A 603 -10.00 65.02 128.54
CA ARG A 603 -9.85 64.34 129.84
C ARG A 603 -8.69 64.91 130.68
N LEU A 604 -7.76 65.64 130.08
CA LEU A 604 -6.51 66.11 130.68
C LEU A 604 -6.65 67.35 131.56
N GLU A 605 -7.53 68.28 131.25
CA GLU A 605 -7.45 69.59 131.91
C GLU A 605 -8.23 69.66 133.19
N GLY A 606 -9.26 68.84 133.36
CA GLY A 606 -9.66 68.38 134.67
C GLY A 606 -9.90 69.44 135.75
N ILE A 607 -9.84 69.02 137.00
CA ILE A 607 -8.61 68.68 137.73
C ILE A 607 -7.65 69.88 137.83
N SER A 608 -7.55 70.72 136.78
CA SER A 608 -7.07 72.11 136.82
C SER A 608 -8.10 73.10 137.36
N ARG A 609 -8.79 72.60 138.37
CA ARG A 609 -8.33 73.09 139.66
C ARG A 609 -9.34 74.00 140.34
N GLN A 610 -10.30 73.32 140.97
CA GLN A 610 -10.27 73.10 142.44
C GLN A 610 -9.10 73.78 143.20
N THR A 611 -7.86 73.68 142.76
CA THR A 611 -6.63 74.36 143.25
C THR A 611 -6.52 75.87 142.99
N ALA A 612 -7.38 76.49 142.20
CA ALA A 612 -7.55 77.96 142.16
C ALA A 612 -8.49 78.45 143.27
N ALA A 613 -9.27 77.52 143.81
CA ALA A 613 -9.29 77.38 145.24
C ALA A 613 -10.06 78.50 145.95
N GLU A 614 -10.44 78.30 147.20
CA GLU A 614 -9.50 78.25 148.32
C GLU A 614 -8.39 79.33 148.26
N LYS A 615 -7.74 79.57 147.11
CA LYS A 615 -7.18 80.85 146.70
C LYS A 615 -8.31 81.73 146.16
N ARG A 616 -9.34 82.07 146.92
CA ARG A 616 -9.10 83.15 147.87
C ARG A 616 -10.39 83.52 148.59
N ARG A 617 -11.11 82.47 149.00
CA ARG A 617 -11.45 82.24 150.42
C ARG A 617 -10.42 82.93 151.35
N LEU A 618 -9.13 82.82 151.03
CA LEU A 618 -8.02 83.55 151.64
C LEU A 618 -7.98 85.08 151.48
N SER A 619 -8.38 85.67 150.36
CA SER A 619 -8.03 87.09 150.20
C SER A 619 -8.91 88.02 150.99
N GLN A 620 -10.20 87.78 151.15
CA GLN A 620 -11.04 88.90 151.58
C GLN A 620 -11.93 88.64 152.81
N LEU A 621 -11.59 87.55 153.52
CA LEU A 621 -11.28 87.62 154.96
C LEU A 621 -10.45 88.89 155.31
N THR A 622 -9.58 89.38 154.43
CA THR A 622 -8.90 90.68 154.58
C THR A 622 -9.81 91.90 154.35
N GLY A 623 -10.99 91.73 153.75
CA GLY A 623 -11.94 92.82 153.49
C GLY A 623 -13.05 92.94 154.53
N GLN A 624 -13.40 91.82 155.21
CA GLN A 624 -14.11 91.83 156.50
C GLN A 624 -13.49 92.81 157.51
N LEU A 625 -12.22 93.18 157.36
CA LEU A 625 -11.52 94.15 158.20
C LEU A 625 -11.76 95.61 157.79
N THR A 626 -11.71 95.93 156.50
CA THR A 626 -11.65 97.34 156.08
C THR A 626 -13.00 98.06 155.95
N GLN A 627 -14.16 97.38 155.98
CA GLN A 627 -15.44 98.09 155.80
C GLN A 627 -16.40 98.01 156.98
N ARG A 628 -16.16 97.08 157.91
CA ARG A 628 -16.39 97.35 159.34
C ARG A 628 -15.85 98.73 159.72
N GLU A 629 -14.67 99.15 159.24
CA GLU A 629 -14.12 100.49 159.51
C GLU A 629 -14.89 101.61 158.86
N LYS A 630 -15.52 101.37 157.70
CA LYS A 630 -16.02 102.52 156.97
C LYS A 630 -17.17 103.09 157.73
N GLN A 631 -18.24 102.35 157.96
CA GLN A 631 -19.50 103.08 157.90
C GLN A 631 -20.49 102.77 159.03
N LEU A 632 -20.08 102.28 160.20
CA LEU A 632 -19.47 103.13 161.25
C LEU A 632 -19.64 104.66 161.03
N LYS A 633 -18.99 105.28 160.03
CA LYS A 633 -19.29 106.64 159.53
C LYS A 633 -20.68 106.91 158.93
N GLU A 634 -21.54 105.93 158.63
CA GLU A 634 -22.86 106.17 158.01
C GLU A 634 -24.04 105.84 158.92
N THR A 635 -23.86 104.85 159.81
CA THR A 635 -24.56 104.81 161.10
C THR A 635 -24.45 106.16 161.84
N GLU A 636 -23.32 106.87 161.75
CA GLU A 636 -23.18 108.27 162.21
C GLU A 636 -24.09 109.25 161.43
N ARG A 637 -24.16 109.15 160.10
CA ARG A 637 -25.00 110.07 159.28
C ARG A 637 -26.51 109.86 159.39
N LYS A 638 -27.00 108.63 159.61
CA LYS A 638 -28.44 108.38 159.69
C LYS A 638 -28.99 108.49 161.11
N LEU A 639 -28.16 108.35 162.13
CA LEU A 639 -28.46 108.89 163.46
C LEU A 639 -28.72 110.41 163.38
N GLU A 640 -28.05 111.15 162.49
CA GLU A 640 -28.38 112.56 162.16
C GLU A 640 -29.77 112.71 161.49
N SER A 641 -30.17 111.74 160.64
CA SER A 641 -31.47 111.75 159.94
C SER A 641 -32.65 111.31 160.82
N ASN A 642 -32.49 110.25 161.62
CA ASN A 642 -33.37 109.87 162.71
C ASN A 642 -33.67 111.09 163.60
N ARG A 643 -32.71 111.98 163.81
CA ARG A 643 -32.90 113.24 164.56
C ARG A 643 -33.81 114.23 163.84
N THR A 644 -33.60 114.48 162.54
CA THR A 644 -34.45 115.41 161.74
C THR A 644 -35.86 114.88 161.46
N SER A 645 -36.06 113.55 161.42
CA SER A 645 -37.38 112.98 161.15
C SER A 645 -38.20 112.80 162.42
N LEU A 646 -37.55 112.54 163.57
CA LEU A 646 -38.16 112.73 164.89
C LEU A 646 -38.72 114.16 165.05
N GLU A 647 -38.01 115.20 164.57
CA GLU A 647 -38.54 116.59 164.50
C GLU A 647 -39.74 116.77 163.54
N THR A 648 -40.01 115.79 162.64
CA THR A 648 -41.24 115.76 161.81
C THR A 648 -42.35 114.85 162.34
N LEU A 649 -41.99 113.77 163.06
CA LEU A 649 -42.83 113.02 164.01
C LEU A 649 -43.52 114.02 164.96
N GLU A 650 -42.91 115.16 165.27
CA GLU A 650 -43.45 116.16 166.19
C GLU A 650 -44.24 117.31 165.53
N ARG A 651 -44.13 117.57 164.21
CA ARG A 651 -44.93 118.60 163.50
C ARG A 651 -46.24 118.10 162.88
N LYS A 652 -46.43 116.80 162.65
CA LYS A 652 -47.69 116.25 162.10
C LYS A 652 -48.59 115.57 163.14
N GLN A 653 -48.06 115.29 164.32
CA GLN A 653 -48.80 115.12 165.59
C GLN A 653 -49.63 116.37 165.99
N ALA A 654 -49.95 117.29 165.06
CA ALA A 654 -50.64 118.57 165.31
C ALA A 654 -51.75 118.91 164.31
N VAL A 655 -52.20 118.01 163.41
CA VAL A 655 -53.14 118.39 162.33
C VAL A 655 -54.39 117.51 162.13
N LYS A 656 -54.54 116.26 162.62
CA LYS A 656 -55.76 115.44 162.33
C LYS A 656 -56.16 114.40 163.41
N GLU A 657 -56.20 114.66 164.72
CA GLU A 657 -57.20 115.53 165.39
C GLU A 657 -58.15 116.30 164.47
#